data_AF-A0A8C4IH71-F1
#
_entry.id   AF-A0A8C4IH71-F1
#
_cell.length_a   1.000
_cell.length_b   1.000
_cell.length_c   1.000
_cell.angle_alpha   90.00
_cell.angle_beta   90.00
_cell.angle_gamma   90.00
#
_symmetry.space_group_name_H-M   'P 1'
#
loop_
_entity.id
_entity.type
_entity.pdbx_description
1 polymer ?
#
loop_
_entity_poly.entity_id
_entity_poly.type
_entity_poly.pdbx_seq_one_letter_code
_entity_poly.pdbx_strand_id
1 'polypeptide(L)'
;TMIFSLRMMSLHPVLSPDSSSHDAVMSAPAASPADSENLSPDELELLAKLEEQNRLLEADSKSMRSMSGSRRNSGSSLVSSSSASSNLSHLEEDTWILWGRIVNEWEEWRRKKDKLLKELIRKGIPHHFRAIVWQLLGNATDMPVKNQYSELLKMSSPCEKLIRRDIARTYPEHEFFKGQDSLGQEVLFNVMKAYSLVDREVGYCQGSAFIVGLLLMQMPEEEAFCVFVRLMQEYRLRELFKPSMAELGLCIYQFEYLLQEQLPELNVHFRSQSFHTSMYASSWFLTLFLTFLPLPVATRIFDIFMYEGLEIIFRVGLAILQYNQTDLIQLDMEGMSQHFQKVIPHQFDSCPDKLILRAYQVKYNPKRMKKLEKEYTTIKNKEMEEQIEIKRLRTENRLLKQRIETLEKGQVTRAQEAEENYVIKRELAVVRQQCNTVNESLEKAQDTIRELQQQKYTEQFVSNLQTQLEQSRLREAELLGALKEMQDKVLDLEKRSSCLPDENNMVALKEEVKQMKLRELETLRSFREMQDTVTELNQRWQHHMSRGSSTGGGGGHWKESPKKNAMNELQDKLMTVRLREAQAQAELREVKLKALQLESQNQIHSKLIGRNEQERSALQDRLQMLANQNKALQAQLNEMKRKQAESDCKSKEEVMAVRLREADSMAAVAELRQKIAELEIQKEAGLIQGQLNHSDSRQYINQLRDQIAELKNEVGHTHTHTHTHTHTHTHTHIQPQTLCFLTAPPRNTKNSSATILIMD
;
A
#
# COMPACT_ATOMS: atom_id res chain seq x y z
N THR A 1 34.19 4.74 35.32
CA THR A 1 34.27 6.12 35.81
C THR A 1 35.65 6.36 36.42
N MET A 2 36.57 6.96 35.66
CA MET A 2 37.61 7.88 36.15
C MET A 2 38.20 8.59 34.91
N ILE A 3 38.26 9.92 35.03
CA ILE A 3 38.58 10.90 34.00
C ILE A 3 40.09 10.97 33.80
N PHE A 4 40.56 11.00 32.55
CA PHE A 4 41.88 11.55 32.23
C PHE A 4 41.80 12.43 30.98
N SER A 5 41.80 13.75 31.22
CA SER A 5 42.04 14.79 30.23
C SER A 5 43.55 14.95 30.03
N LEU A 6 44.04 14.73 28.80
CA LEU A 6 45.36 15.17 28.38
C LEU A 6 45.21 16.37 27.44
N ARG A 7 45.69 17.52 27.93
CA ARG A 7 45.71 18.83 27.28
C ARG A 7 46.95 18.89 26.38
N MET A 8 46.78 18.92 25.06
CA MET A 8 47.89 19.21 24.13
C MET A 8 48.17 20.72 24.09
N MET A 9 49.45 21.07 24.25
CA MET A 9 50.01 22.41 24.04
C MET A 9 50.28 22.61 22.55
N SER A 10 49.66 23.63 21.95
CA SER A 10 50.03 24.12 20.62
C SER A 10 50.91 25.37 20.76
N LEU A 11 52.12 25.28 20.23
CA LEU A 11 53.05 26.39 19.99
C LEU A 11 52.68 27.07 18.68
N HIS A 12 52.50 28.39 18.67
CA HIS A 12 53.20 29.30 17.74
C HIS A 12 52.99 30.78 18.17
N PRO A 13 53.99 31.66 17.95
CA PRO A 13 54.07 32.99 18.53
C PRO A 13 53.51 34.06 17.58
N VAL A 14 53.13 35.24 18.10
CA VAL A 14 53.31 36.55 17.44
C VAL A 14 53.15 37.69 18.45
N LEU A 15 54.03 38.67 18.25
CA LEU A 15 54.40 39.90 18.94
C LEU A 15 53.30 40.87 19.46
N SER A 16 53.70 41.53 20.56
CA SER A 16 53.23 42.70 21.36
C SER A 16 52.98 44.02 20.57
N PRO A 17 52.72 45.23 21.17
CA PRO A 17 52.77 45.64 22.59
C PRO A 17 51.72 46.69 23.10
N ASP A 18 51.95 47.11 24.36
CA ASP A 18 51.48 48.30 25.12
C ASP A 18 50.03 48.29 25.65
N SER A 19 49.72 48.62 26.92
CA SER A 19 50.36 49.54 27.87
C SER A 19 49.93 49.28 29.33
N SER A 20 50.76 49.82 30.24
CA SER A 20 50.87 49.64 31.69
C SER A 20 49.86 50.38 32.58
N SER A 21 49.48 49.79 33.73
CA SER A 21 49.44 50.47 35.04
C SER A 21 49.25 49.54 36.26
N HIS A 22 50.26 49.58 37.13
CA HIS A 22 50.36 49.39 38.60
C HIS A 22 49.45 48.46 39.44
N ASP A 23 50.11 47.42 39.99
CA ASP A 23 50.21 47.00 41.40
C ASP A 23 49.01 47.06 42.35
N ALA A 24 48.47 45.86 42.67
CA ALA A 24 48.11 45.51 44.04
C ALA A 24 48.10 43.97 44.20
N VAL A 25 48.93 43.47 45.12
CA VAL A 25 48.95 42.08 45.58
C VAL A 25 47.60 41.74 46.22
N MET A 26 46.86 40.78 45.64
CA MET A 26 45.69 40.16 46.28
C MET A 26 45.67 38.66 45.99
N SER A 27 45.98 37.90 47.03
CA SER A 27 45.69 36.48 47.18
C SER A 27 44.20 36.21 46.96
N ALA A 28 43.87 35.22 46.14
CA ALA A 28 42.52 34.69 46.05
C ALA A 28 42.20 33.88 47.34
N PRO A 29 40.96 33.95 47.85
CA PRO A 29 40.61 33.49 49.18
C PRO A 29 40.38 31.98 49.22
N ALA A 30 40.85 31.38 50.32
CA ALA A 30 40.38 30.11 50.82
C ALA A 30 38.93 30.26 51.32
N ALA A 31 38.06 29.32 50.94
CA ALA A 31 36.82 29.06 51.64
C ALA A 31 36.90 27.63 52.20
N SER A 32 37.03 27.55 53.53
CA SER A 32 36.92 26.33 54.32
C SER A 32 35.45 26.18 54.82
N PRO A 33 35.11 25.25 55.74
CA PRO A 33 34.08 24.24 55.50
C PRO A 33 32.94 24.31 56.51
N ALA A 34 31.69 24.37 56.07
CA ALA A 34 30.54 24.12 56.95
C ALA A 34 29.33 23.82 56.08
N ASP A 35 29.06 22.54 55.89
CA ASP A 35 27.72 21.93 55.77
C ASP A 35 27.92 20.42 55.79
N SER A 36 28.40 19.95 56.94
CA SER A 36 28.55 18.54 57.27
C SER A 36 27.97 18.30 58.66
N GLU A 37 26.66 18.52 58.81
CA GLU A 37 25.89 18.01 59.93
C GLU A 37 24.46 17.69 59.47
N ASN A 38 24.21 16.38 59.29
CA ASN A 38 22.94 15.65 59.49
C ASN A 38 22.94 14.38 58.63
N LEU A 39 23.84 13.45 58.93
CA LEU A 39 23.69 12.05 58.52
C LEU A 39 22.97 11.31 59.65
N SER A 40 21.97 10.50 59.31
CA SER A 40 21.20 9.75 60.29
C SER A 40 22.08 8.72 61.02
N PRO A 41 21.74 8.34 62.27
CA PRO A 41 22.49 7.32 63.01
C PRO A 41 22.66 6.00 62.24
N ASP A 42 21.67 5.64 61.43
CA ASP A 42 21.68 4.43 60.61
C ASP A 42 22.68 4.54 59.44
N GLU A 43 22.88 5.72 58.86
CA GLU A 43 23.86 5.97 57.79
C GLU A 43 25.30 5.96 58.31
N LEU A 44 25.52 6.47 59.53
CA LEU A 44 26.82 6.38 60.23
C LEU A 44 27.16 4.94 60.62
N GLU A 45 26.17 4.16 61.06
CA GLU A 45 26.37 2.73 61.36
C GLU A 45 26.63 1.91 60.08
N LEU A 46 25.96 2.26 58.98
CA LEU A 46 26.19 1.63 57.68
C LEU A 46 27.57 1.95 57.12
N LEU A 47 28.03 3.20 57.24
CA LEU A 47 29.38 3.61 56.85
C LEU A 47 30.45 2.91 57.69
N ALA A 48 30.25 2.82 59.01
CA ALA A 48 31.16 2.08 59.89
C ALA A 48 31.22 0.58 59.55
N LYS A 49 30.07 -0.03 59.20
CA LYS A 49 30.03 -1.44 58.75
C LYS A 49 30.70 -1.65 57.40
N LEU A 50 30.57 -0.69 56.47
CA LEU A 50 31.21 -0.74 55.15
C LEU A 50 32.73 -0.53 55.24
N GLU A 51 33.20 0.36 56.11
CA GLU A 51 34.64 0.55 56.35
C GLU A 51 35.26 -0.66 57.06
N GLU A 52 34.56 -1.27 58.03
CA GLU A 52 35.04 -2.48 58.71
C GLU A 52 35.07 -3.69 57.75
N GLN A 53 34.09 -3.82 56.85
CA GLN A 53 34.13 -4.85 55.79
C GLN A 53 35.28 -4.63 54.80
N ASN A 54 35.53 -3.39 54.38
CA ASN A 54 36.66 -3.08 53.51
C ASN A 54 38.00 -3.37 54.19
N ARG A 55 38.10 -3.11 55.50
CA ARG A 55 39.29 -3.42 56.31
C ARG A 55 39.53 -4.92 56.47
N LEU A 56 38.46 -5.71 56.61
CA LEU A 56 38.53 -7.18 56.64
C LEU A 56 38.93 -7.77 55.28
N LEU A 57 38.43 -7.22 54.17
CA LEU A 57 38.83 -7.63 52.81
C LEU A 57 40.30 -7.30 52.51
N GLU A 58 40.81 -6.17 52.99
CA GLU A 58 42.24 -5.84 52.89
C GLU A 58 43.12 -6.74 53.77
N ALA A 59 42.65 -7.14 54.96
CA ALA A 59 43.37 -8.06 55.82
C ALA A 59 43.45 -9.48 55.22
N ASP A 60 42.37 -9.94 54.58
CA ASP A 60 42.30 -11.28 53.98
C ASP A 60 43.14 -11.39 52.68
N SER A 61 43.18 -10.32 51.88
CA SER A 61 44.05 -10.23 50.69
C SER A 61 45.55 -10.19 51.03
N LYS A 62 45.93 -9.68 52.21
CA LYS A 62 47.31 -9.71 52.73
C LYS A 62 47.64 -11.04 53.43
N SER A 63 46.65 -11.68 54.06
CA SER A 63 46.79 -13.01 54.70
C SER A 63 47.07 -14.10 53.66
N MET A 64 46.36 -14.11 52.53
CA MET A 64 46.55 -15.10 51.45
C MET A 64 47.88 -14.99 50.69
N ARG A 65 48.64 -13.89 50.83
CA ARG A 65 49.95 -13.72 50.16
C ARG A 65 51.15 -14.17 50.98
N SER A 66 50.96 -14.59 52.24
CA SER A 66 52.06 -14.90 53.17
C SER A 66 52.26 -16.39 53.49
N MET A 67 51.46 -17.29 52.93
CA MET A 67 51.55 -18.74 53.17
C MET A 67 51.86 -19.50 51.87
N SER A 68 53.06 -19.33 51.31
CA SER A 68 53.71 -20.42 50.55
C SER A 68 55.21 -20.17 50.43
N GLY A 69 55.96 -20.69 51.41
CA GLY A 69 57.41 -20.71 51.38
C GLY A 69 57.98 -21.55 52.51
N SER A 70 58.33 -22.81 52.24
CA SER A 70 59.66 -23.42 52.49
C SER A 70 59.64 -24.97 52.64
N ARG A 71 60.35 -25.63 51.70
CA ARG A 71 61.24 -26.82 51.78
C ARG A 71 60.75 -28.20 52.33
N ARG A 72 60.89 -29.26 51.50
CA ARG A 72 61.99 -30.28 51.51
C ARG A 72 61.83 -31.41 50.45
N ASN A 73 62.86 -31.55 49.60
CA ASN A 73 63.48 -32.73 48.95
C ASN A 73 62.66 -34.01 48.59
N SER A 74 62.56 -34.33 47.28
CA SER A 74 63.20 -35.50 46.60
C SER A 74 62.59 -35.78 45.20
N GLY A 75 63.45 -35.84 44.17
CA GLY A 75 63.35 -36.77 43.02
C GLY A 75 62.24 -36.61 41.96
N SER A 76 62.66 -36.16 40.76
CA SER A 76 62.21 -36.59 39.41
C SER A 76 61.40 -35.62 38.52
N SER A 77 61.99 -35.38 37.34
CA SER A 77 61.50 -34.91 36.03
C SER A 77 60.62 -33.64 35.91
N LEU A 78 61.30 -32.61 35.43
CA LEU A 78 60.86 -31.29 34.95
C LEU A 78 59.97 -31.34 33.69
N VAL A 79 58.83 -30.64 33.72
CA VAL A 79 58.44 -29.68 32.66
C VAL A 79 57.70 -28.51 33.32
N SER A 80 58.22 -27.30 33.10
CA SER A 80 57.88 -26.07 33.85
C SER A 80 56.53 -25.46 33.46
N SER A 81 55.69 -25.13 34.45
CA SER A 81 54.46 -24.32 34.31
C SER A 81 54.53 -22.96 35.00
N SER A 82 55.64 -22.63 35.66
CA SER A 82 55.87 -21.35 36.36
C SER A 82 56.59 -20.27 35.53
N SER A 83 56.99 -20.57 34.29
CA SER A 83 57.57 -19.59 33.36
C SER A 83 56.52 -18.85 32.52
N ALA A 84 55.26 -19.30 32.51
CA ALA A 84 54.23 -18.74 31.64
C ALA A 84 53.75 -17.35 32.09
N SER A 85 53.61 -17.12 33.40
CA SER A 85 53.10 -15.84 33.92
C SER A 85 54.10 -14.69 33.81
N SER A 86 55.40 -14.95 33.98
CA SER A 86 56.45 -13.94 33.77
C SER A 86 56.72 -13.66 32.28
N ASN A 87 56.53 -14.67 31.41
CA ASN A 87 56.68 -14.49 29.97
C ASN A 87 55.48 -13.75 29.36
N LEU A 88 54.26 -13.94 29.88
CA LEU A 88 53.07 -13.23 29.41
C LEU A 88 53.12 -11.74 29.74
N SER A 89 53.50 -11.37 30.98
CA SER A 89 53.66 -9.97 31.36
C SER A 89 54.77 -9.28 30.55
N HIS A 90 55.88 -9.98 30.30
CA HIS A 90 56.97 -9.45 29.46
C HIS A 90 56.55 -9.28 27.99
N LEU A 91 55.76 -10.21 27.43
CA LEU A 91 55.20 -10.09 26.08
C LEU A 91 54.19 -8.95 25.95
N GLU A 92 53.34 -8.73 26.95
CA GLU A 92 52.37 -7.63 26.99
C GLU A 92 53.06 -6.28 27.14
N GLU A 93 54.10 -6.20 27.99
CA GLU A 93 54.92 -4.99 28.17
C GLU A 93 55.72 -4.65 26.90
N ASP A 94 56.30 -5.65 26.22
CA ASP A 94 56.96 -5.49 24.92
C ASP A 94 55.97 -5.04 23.82
N THR A 95 54.75 -5.58 23.82
CA THR A 95 53.70 -5.20 22.87
C THR A 95 53.20 -3.78 23.11
N TRP A 96 53.01 -3.40 24.38
CA TRP A 96 52.62 -2.05 24.77
C TRP A 96 53.67 -1.01 24.36
N ILE A 97 54.94 -1.26 24.67
CA ILE A 97 56.05 -0.37 24.31
C ILE A 97 56.16 -0.22 22.79
N LEU A 98 56.01 -1.33 22.06
CA LEU A 98 56.04 -1.32 20.60
C LEU A 98 54.92 -0.46 20.01
N TRP A 99 53.67 -0.67 20.42
CA TRP A 99 52.53 0.10 19.91
C TRP A 99 52.57 1.57 20.36
N GLY A 100 53.08 1.85 21.56
CA GLY A 100 53.36 3.22 22.00
C GLY A 100 54.36 3.92 21.08
N ARG A 101 55.44 3.23 20.66
CA ARG A 101 56.38 3.76 19.68
C ARG A 101 55.73 3.96 18.31
N ILE A 102 54.95 3.00 17.83
CA ILE A 102 54.25 3.09 16.54
C ILE A 102 53.35 4.32 16.48
N VAL A 103 52.57 4.57 17.54
CA VAL A 103 51.66 5.72 17.61
C VAL A 103 52.42 7.04 17.66
N ASN A 104 53.49 7.13 18.47
CA ASN A 104 54.29 8.35 18.58
C ASN A 104 55.08 8.68 17.31
N GLU A 105 55.51 7.66 16.57
CA GLU A 105 56.30 7.77 15.33
C GLU A 105 55.47 7.40 14.09
N TRP A 106 54.15 7.68 14.10
CA TRP A 106 53.20 7.17 13.10
C TRP A 106 53.63 7.41 11.65
N GLU A 107 54.00 8.65 11.31
CA GLU A 107 54.41 9.03 9.95
C GLU A 107 55.67 8.28 9.48
N GLU A 108 56.60 7.98 10.40
CA GLU A 108 57.77 7.19 10.07
C GLU A 108 57.40 5.73 9.83
N TRP A 109 56.58 5.15 10.69
CA TRP A 109 56.12 3.77 10.56
C TRP A 109 55.31 3.56 9.28
N ARG A 110 54.38 4.46 8.99
CA ARG A 110 53.55 4.39 7.78
C ARG A 110 54.37 4.52 6.50
N ARG A 111 55.43 5.31 6.49
CA ARG A 111 56.26 5.53 5.29
C ARG A 111 57.38 4.51 5.12
N LYS A 112 58.09 4.16 6.19
CA LYS A 112 59.31 3.32 6.12
C LYS A 112 59.09 1.87 6.57
N LYS A 113 58.11 1.59 7.43
CA LYS A 113 57.87 0.28 8.04
C LYS A 113 56.47 -0.27 7.75
N ASP A 114 55.87 0.17 6.64
CA ASP A 114 54.48 -0.15 6.26
C ASP A 114 54.18 -1.65 6.26
N LYS A 115 55.09 -2.48 5.71
CA LYS A 115 54.93 -3.94 5.70
C LYS A 115 54.86 -4.55 7.10
N LEU A 116 55.70 -4.06 8.02
CA LEU A 116 55.71 -4.54 9.40
C LEU A 116 54.47 -4.05 10.16
N LEU A 117 54.08 -2.79 9.95
CA LEU A 117 52.85 -2.23 10.51
C LEU A 117 51.63 -3.05 10.08
N LYS A 118 51.55 -3.39 8.79
CA LYS A 118 50.52 -4.26 8.24
C LYS A 118 50.46 -5.62 8.92
N GLU A 119 51.60 -6.28 9.13
CA GLU A 119 51.66 -7.56 9.83
C GLU A 119 51.23 -7.45 11.30
N LEU A 120 51.56 -6.35 11.99
CA LEU A 120 51.15 -6.10 13.37
C LEU A 120 49.64 -5.87 13.47
N ILE A 121 49.04 -5.08 12.58
CA ILE A 121 47.58 -4.89 12.51
C ILE A 121 46.86 -6.22 12.27
N ARG A 122 47.40 -7.04 11.37
CA ARG A 122 46.89 -8.40 11.11
C ARG A 122 46.98 -9.32 12.31
N LYS A 123 47.95 -9.14 13.21
CA LYS A 123 48.07 -9.89 14.48
C LYS A 123 47.14 -9.37 15.57
N GLY A 124 46.80 -8.09 15.55
CA GLY A 124 45.94 -7.48 16.59
C GLY A 124 46.41 -6.12 17.00
N ILE A 125 45.50 -5.14 16.95
CA ILE A 125 45.70 -3.88 17.65
C ILE A 125 45.27 -4.10 19.11
N PRO A 126 46.14 -3.86 20.10
CA PRO A 126 45.77 -3.96 21.50
C PRO A 126 44.65 -2.95 21.83
N HIS A 127 43.72 -3.36 22.69
CA HIS A 127 42.50 -2.61 22.97
C HIS A 127 42.75 -1.12 23.30
N HIS A 128 43.73 -0.85 24.16
CA HIS A 128 44.08 0.50 24.60
C HIS A 128 44.58 1.43 23.49
N PHE A 129 45.09 0.88 22.38
CA PHE A 129 45.60 1.66 21.26
C PHE A 129 44.59 1.82 20.12
N ARG A 130 43.48 1.06 20.09
CA ARG A 130 42.50 1.09 18.99
C ARG A 130 41.95 2.48 18.73
N ALA A 131 41.58 3.19 19.79
CA ALA A 131 41.04 4.54 19.70
C ALA A 131 41.94 5.47 18.88
N ILE A 132 43.24 5.41 19.12
CA ILE A 132 44.24 6.26 18.50
C ILE A 132 44.61 5.72 17.11
N VAL A 133 44.89 4.43 17.00
CA VAL A 133 45.32 3.80 15.75
C VAL A 133 44.23 3.88 14.68
N TRP A 134 42.95 3.70 15.01
CA TRP A 134 41.86 3.84 14.04
C TRP A 134 41.72 5.29 13.53
N GLN A 135 41.90 6.29 14.41
CA GLN A 135 41.94 7.69 13.98
C GLN A 135 43.13 7.96 13.05
N LEU A 136 44.31 7.43 13.37
CA LEU A 136 45.52 7.58 12.56
C LEU A 136 45.42 6.86 11.20
N LEU A 137 44.81 5.67 11.16
CA LEU A 137 44.54 4.93 9.92
C LEU A 137 43.57 5.68 9.00
N GLY A 138 42.50 6.22 9.59
CA GLY A 138 41.49 7.04 8.90
C GLY A 138 41.94 8.47 8.60
N ASN A 139 43.11 8.91 9.08
CA ASN A 139 43.56 10.32 9.08
C ASN A 139 42.48 11.27 9.67
N ALA A 140 41.80 10.85 10.73
CA ALA A 140 40.57 11.45 11.26
C ALA A 140 40.77 12.41 12.44
N THR A 141 42.02 12.70 12.86
CA THR A 141 42.32 13.50 14.06
C THR A 141 41.87 14.97 13.91
N ASP A 142 42.17 15.59 12.78
CA ASP A 142 41.99 17.04 12.55
C ASP A 142 41.02 17.30 11.39
N MET A 143 39.80 16.83 11.56
CA MET A 143 38.73 16.92 10.57
C MET A 143 37.95 18.23 10.69
N PRO A 144 37.76 19.03 9.61
CA PRO A 144 36.95 20.26 9.67
C PRO A 144 35.51 20.03 10.15
N VAL A 145 34.94 18.86 9.82
CA VAL A 145 33.58 18.47 10.25
C VAL A 145 33.48 18.26 11.77
N LYS A 146 34.61 18.03 12.46
CA LYS A 146 34.64 17.92 13.93
C LYS A 146 34.10 19.20 14.58
N ASN A 147 34.54 20.35 14.08
CA ASN A 147 34.10 21.66 14.58
C ASN A 147 32.61 21.93 14.31
N GLN A 148 32.03 21.28 13.29
CA GLN A 148 30.62 21.42 12.93
C GLN A 148 29.71 20.48 13.75
N TYR A 149 30.27 19.49 14.46
CA TYR A 149 29.49 18.47 15.16
C TYR A 149 28.46 19.08 16.12
N SER A 150 28.89 20.04 16.95
CA SER A 150 28.01 20.72 17.90
C SER A 150 26.86 21.50 17.24
N GLU A 151 27.06 22.00 16.02
CA GLU A 151 26.01 22.68 15.23
C GLU A 151 25.04 21.67 14.62
N LEU A 152 25.55 20.56 14.08
CA LEU A 152 24.74 19.48 13.51
C LEU A 152 23.79 18.87 14.54
N LEU A 153 24.20 18.75 15.80
CA LEU A 153 23.34 18.22 16.87
C LEU A 153 22.12 19.11 17.15
N LYS A 154 22.23 20.43 16.94
CA LYS A 154 21.14 21.40 17.13
C LYS A 154 20.11 21.36 16.00
N MET A 155 20.47 20.84 14.83
CA MET A 155 19.58 20.72 13.68
C MET A 155 18.65 19.51 13.83
N SER A 156 17.53 19.48 13.10
CA SER A 156 16.64 18.31 13.05
C SER A 156 16.93 17.45 11.82
N SER A 157 16.94 16.13 11.99
CA SER A 157 17.11 15.18 10.89
C SER A 157 15.79 14.47 10.53
N PRO A 158 15.48 14.31 9.22
CA PRO A 158 14.36 13.48 8.78
C PRO A 158 14.47 12.00 9.21
N CYS A 159 15.69 11.54 9.53
CA CYS A 159 15.97 10.14 9.83
C CYS A 159 15.81 9.79 11.32
N GLU A 160 15.52 10.73 12.21
CA GLU A 160 15.54 10.52 13.68
C GLU A 160 14.67 9.34 14.12
N LYS A 161 13.47 9.17 13.55
CA LYS A 161 12.58 8.05 13.88
C LYS A 161 13.17 6.69 13.50
N LEU A 162 13.82 6.61 12.34
CA LEU A 162 14.47 5.38 11.87
C LEU A 162 15.70 5.05 12.72
N ILE A 163 16.49 6.07 13.06
CA ILE A 163 17.68 5.95 13.90
C ILE A 163 17.28 5.40 15.29
N ARG A 164 16.30 6.00 15.96
CA ARG A 164 15.85 5.54 17.30
C ARG A 164 15.41 4.08 17.32
N ARG A 165 14.72 3.63 16.26
CA ARG A 165 14.28 2.23 16.14
C ARG A 165 15.45 1.26 16.05
N ASP A 166 16.53 1.62 15.35
CA ASP A 166 17.70 0.74 15.18
C ASP A 166 18.60 0.72 16.42
N ILE A 167 18.70 1.85 17.14
CA ILE A 167 19.47 1.97 18.37
C ILE A 167 19.01 0.97 19.44
N ALA A 168 17.70 0.81 19.61
CA ALA A 168 17.13 -0.11 20.59
C ALA A 168 17.54 -1.59 20.35
N ARG A 169 18.00 -1.95 19.15
CA ARG A 169 18.47 -3.29 18.80
C ARG A 169 19.97 -3.35 18.49
N THR A 170 20.71 -2.28 18.71
CA THR A 170 22.17 -2.21 18.47
C THR A 170 22.91 -2.53 19.77
N TYR A 171 23.52 -3.72 19.84
CA TYR A 171 24.20 -4.26 21.03
C TYR A 171 23.35 -4.20 22.33
N PRO A 172 22.10 -4.70 22.35
CA PRO A 172 21.17 -4.52 23.47
C PRO A 172 21.68 -5.13 24.80
N GLU A 173 22.48 -6.18 24.72
CA GLU A 173 23.05 -6.87 25.88
C GLU A 173 24.37 -6.26 26.38
N HIS A 174 24.95 -5.31 25.65
CA HIS A 174 26.23 -4.71 26.03
C HIS A 174 26.01 -3.63 27.08
N GLU A 175 26.75 -3.68 28.20
CA GLU A 175 26.59 -2.80 29.36
C GLU A 175 26.52 -1.30 29.03
N PHE A 176 27.33 -0.84 28.05
CA PHE A 176 27.32 0.56 27.61
C PHE A 176 26.01 1.02 26.92
N PHE A 177 25.30 0.09 26.25
CA PHE A 177 24.09 0.38 25.47
C PHE A 177 22.81 -0.13 26.14
N LYS A 178 22.94 -0.99 27.15
CA LYS A 178 21.83 -1.61 27.86
C LYS A 178 21.04 -0.57 28.67
N GLY A 179 19.71 -0.74 28.70
CA GLY A 179 18.77 0.19 29.34
C GLY A 179 18.19 1.21 28.36
N GLN A 180 16.91 1.57 28.54
CA GLN A 180 16.28 2.63 27.75
C GLN A 180 16.97 3.97 28.04
N ASP A 181 17.24 4.73 26.97
CA ASP A 181 17.87 6.05 27.05
C ASP A 181 19.20 6.03 27.81
N SER A 182 19.95 4.93 27.71
CA SER A 182 21.31 4.84 28.25
C SER A 182 22.24 5.84 27.56
N LEU A 183 23.32 6.23 28.25
CA LEU A 183 24.33 7.14 27.68
C LEU A 183 24.83 6.63 26.32
N GLY A 184 25.10 5.33 26.19
CA GLY A 184 25.53 4.72 24.93
C GLY A 184 24.51 4.88 23.80
N GLN A 185 23.21 4.73 24.09
CA GLN A 185 22.15 4.95 23.11
C GLN A 185 22.04 6.42 22.70
N GLU A 186 22.20 7.35 23.64
CA GLU A 186 22.16 8.79 23.38
C GLU A 186 23.32 9.22 22.47
N VAL A 187 24.56 8.85 22.82
CA VAL A 187 25.73 9.23 22.00
C VAL A 187 25.70 8.54 20.63
N LEU A 188 25.17 7.32 20.54
CA LEU A 188 24.94 6.66 19.25
C LEU A 188 23.89 7.39 18.42
N PHE A 189 22.81 7.86 19.04
CA PHE A 189 21.79 8.68 18.36
C PHE A 189 22.39 9.97 17.82
N ASN A 190 23.20 10.66 18.61
CA ASN A 190 23.84 11.91 18.23
C ASN A 190 24.75 11.75 17.01
N VAL A 191 25.63 10.74 17.02
CA VAL A 191 26.55 10.50 15.88
C VAL A 191 25.78 10.13 14.62
N MET A 192 24.80 9.22 14.72
CA MET A 192 23.99 8.81 13.56
C MET A 192 23.15 9.96 13.01
N LYS A 193 22.59 10.80 13.90
CA LYS A 193 21.83 11.99 13.54
C LYS A 193 22.74 12.99 12.81
N ALA A 194 23.88 13.34 13.39
CA ALA A 194 24.83 14.27 12.79
C ALA A 194 25.29 13.78 11.42
N TYR A 195 25.65 12.50 11.28
CA TYR A 195 26.04 11.94 9.99
C TYR A 195 24.93 12.05 8.93
N SER A 196 23.69 11.76 9.30
CA SER A 196 22.56 11.86 8.36
C SER A 196 22.31 13.27 7.80
N LEU A 197 22.85 14.30 8.47
CA LEU A 197 22.81 15.68 8.03
C LEU A 197 24.02 16.06 7.17
N VAL A 198 25.18 15.44 7.43
CA VAL A 198 26.41 15.60 6.62
C VAL A 198 26.20 15.05 5.21
N ASP A 199 25.70 13.83 5.11
CA ASP A 199 25.42 13.19 3.82
C ASP A 199 23.93 12.90 3.67
N ARG A 200 23.20 13.84 3.08
CA ARG A 200 21.75 13.72 2.87
C ARG A 200 21.36 12.71 1.79
N GLU A 201 22.27 12.35 0.89
CA GLU A 201 21.99 11.37 -0.16
C GLU A 201 21.88 9.97 0.44
N VAL A 202 22.83 9.62 1.32
CA VAL A 202 22.76 8.37 2.09
C VAL A 202 21.77 8.51 3.25
N GLY A 203 21.84 9.64 3.97
CA GLY A 203 21.10 9.87 5.20
C GLY A 203 21.50 8.84 6.26
N TYR A 204 20.57 7.93 6.54
CA TYR A 204 20.75 6.86 7.50
C TYR A 204 20.46 5.50 6.83
N CYS A 205 21.44 4.61 6.84
CA CYS A 205 21.28 3.25 6.37
C CYS A 205 21.25 2.25 7.55
N GLN A 206 20.27 1.35 7.53
CA GLN A 206 20.16 0.27 8.51
C GLN A 206 21.45 -0.56 8.57
N GLY A 207 21.91 -0.88 9.78
CA GLY A 207 23.15 -1.62 10.00
C GLY A 207 24.38 -0.74 10.27
N SER A 208 24.40 0.51 9.79
CA SER A 208 25.52 1.44 10.05
C SER A 208 25.67 1.81 11.54
N ALA A 209 24.58 1.75 12.31
CA ALA A 209 24.59 1.97 13.75
C ALA A 209 25.49 0.95 14.50
N PHE A 210 25.66 -0.27 13.99
CA PHE A 210 26.57 -1.25 14.59
C PHE A 210 28.04 -0.86 14.43
N ILE A 211 28.41 -0.24 13.31
CA ILE A 211 29.75 0.29 13.07
C ILE A 211 30.02 1.44 14.05
N VAL A 212 29.10 2.39 14.15
CA VAL A 212 29.24 3.52 15.09
C VAL A 212 29.23 3.05 16.54
N GLY A 213 28.40 2.06 16.88
CA GLY A 213 28.39 1.44 18.20
C GLY A 213 29.75 0.85 18.57
N LEU A 214 30.42 0.14 17.65
CA LEU A 214 31.79 -0.35 17.86
C LEU A 214 32.77 0.82 18.09
N LEU A 215 32.69 1.89 17.30
CA LEU A 215 33.57 3.05 17.46
C LEU A 215 33.38 3.69 18.84
N LEU A 216 32.14 3.88 19.28
CA LEU A 216 31.81 4.48 20.59
C LEU A 216 32.23 3.62 21.78
N MET A 217 32.38 2.31 21.61
CA MET A 217 32.98 1.46 22.64
C MET A 217 34.49 1.68 22.79
N GLN A 218 35.16 2.30 21.82
CA GLN A 218 36.62 2.49 21.80
C GLN A 218 37.05 3.95 21.98
N MET A 219 36.27 4.92 21.51
CA MET A 219 36.64 6.34 21.50
C MET A 219 35.45 7.25 21.85
N PRO A 220 35.70 8.52 22.24
CA PRO A 220 34.63 9.46 22.53
C PRO A 220 33.82 9.83 21.27
N GLU A 221 32.68 10.47 21.52
CA GLU A 221 31.63 10.70 20.53
C GLU A 221 32.09 11.48 19.29
N GLU A 222 32.85 12.57 19.48
CA GLU A 222 33.31 13.42 18.37
C GLU A 222 34.34 12.70 17.50
N GLU A 223 35.26 11.94 18.12
CA GLU A 223 36.23 11.12 17.40
C GLU A 223 35.54 10.00 16.63
N ALA A 224 34.54 9.33 17.24
CA ALA A 224 33.76 8.29 16.58
C ALA A 224 33.02 8.83 15.35
N PHE A 225 32.44 10.03 15.45
CA PHE A 225 31.84 10.74 14.32
C PHE A 225 32.88 11.01 13.21
N CYS A 226 34.07 11.52 13.55
CA CYS A 226 35.11 11.81 12.57
C CYS A 226 35.60 10.54 11.84
N VAL A 227 35.85 9.47 12.59
CA VAL A 227 36.24 8.17 12.02
C VAL A 227 35.12 7.62 11.12
N PHE A 228 33.86 7.71 11.56
CA PHE A 228 32.73 7.26 10.75
C PHE A 228 32.57 8.06 9.45
N VAL A 229 32.75 9.39 9.48
CA VAL A 229 32.76 10.22 8.26
C VAL A 229 33.89 9.76 7.31
N ARG A 230 35.08 9.45 7.82
CA ARG A 230 36.19 8.93 7.00
C ARG A 230 35.93 7.57 6.41
N LEU A 231 35.31 6.67 7.18
CA LEU A 231 34.85 5.38 6.71
C LEU A 231 33.90 5.53 5.51
N MET A 232 32.99 6.49 5.57
CA MET A 232 32.06 6.75 4.49
C MET A 232 32.75 7.36 3.27
N GLN A 233 33.70 8.27 3.46
CA GLN A 233 34.41 8.95 2.35
C GLN A 233 35.44 8.06 1.63
N GLU A 234 36.29 7.36 2.37
CA GLU A 234 37.52 6.75 1.83
C GLU A 234 37.48 5.22 1.76
N TYR A 235 36.57 4.56 2.50
CA TYR A 235 36.52 3.09 2.60
C TYR A 235 35.40 2.45 1.76
N ARG A 236 34.83 3.20 0.81
CA ARG A 236 33.69 2.79 -0.05
C ARG A 236 32.39 2.43 0.68
N LEU A 237 32.32 2.64 2.00
CA LEU A 237 31.10 2.34 2.77
C LEU A 237 29.92 3.22 2.36
N ARG A 238 30.15 4.50 2.02
CA ARG A 238 29.10 5.36 1.49
C ARG A 238 28.40 4.76 0.27
N GLU A 239 29.17 4.21 -0.67
CA GLU A 239 28.63 3.65 -1.91
C GLU A 239 27.79 2.38 -1.62
N LEU A 240 28.20 1.57 -0.63
CA LEU A 240 27.41 0.43 -0.14
C LEU A 240 26.07 0.84 0.48
N PHE A 241 26.01 2.02 1.10
CA PHE A 241 24.83 2.51 1.81
C PHE A 241 23.93 3.45 1.00
N LYS A 242 24.29 3.77 -0.25
CA LYS A 242 23.42 4.55 -1.13
C LYS A 242 22.07 3.85 -1.33
N PRO A 243 20.95 4.60 -1.44
CA PRO A 243 19.61 4.01 -1.57
C PRO A 243 19.45 3.02 -2.73
N SER A 244 20.22 3.15 -3.80
CA SER A 244 20.19 2.22 -4.95
C SER A 244 20.74 0.83 -4.64
N MET A 245 21.53 0.68 -3.56
CA MET A 245 22.26 -0.54 -3.20
C MET A 245 23.12 -1.09 -4.35
N ALA A 246 23.53 -0.24 -5.29
CA ALA A 246 24.22 -0.66 -6.50
C ALA A 246 25.59 -1.30 -6.18
N GLU A 247 26.34 -0.68 -5.26
CA GLU A 247 27.64 -1.17 -4.82
C GLU A 247 27.52 -2.47 -4.02
N LEU A 248 26.48 -2.61 -3.19
CA LEU A 248 26.20 -3.87 -2.50
C LEU A 248 25.94 -4.98 -3.51
N GLY A 249 25.10 -4.71 -4.53
CA GLY A 249 24.84 -5.65 -5.62
C GLY A 249 26.11 -6.06 -6.36
N LEU A 250 27.04 -5.12 -6.59
CA LEU A 250 28.36 -5.41 -7.15
C LEU A 250 29.17 -6.34 -6.24
N CYS A 251 29.23 -6.06 -4.93
CA CYS A 251 29.93 -6.92 -3.98
C CYS A 251 29.34 -8.33 -3.93
N ILE A 252 28.01 -8.46 -3.96
CA ILE A 252 27.35 -9.77 -4.01
C ILE A 252 27.71 -10.52 -5.30
N TYR A 253 27.69 -9.85 -6.46
CA TYR A 253 28.09 -10.45 -7.74
C TYR A 253 29.54 -10.94 -7.72
N GLN A 254 30.46 -10.11 -7.22
CA GLN A 254 31.86 -10.47 -7.08
C GLN A 254 32.08 -11.63 -6.11
N PHE A 255 31.35 -11.64 -4.99
CA PHE A 255 31.44 -12.70 -3.99
C PHE A 255 30.88 -14.02 -4.53
N GLU A 256 29.76 -13.98 -5.25
CA GLU A 256 29.20 -15.16 -5.91
C GLU A 256 30.17 -15.74 -6.95
N TYR A 257 30.87 -14.89 -7.70
CA TYR A 257 31.92 -15.34 -8.62
C TYR A 257 33.06 -16.05 -7.88
N LEU A 258 33.53 -15.50 -6.75
CA LEU A 258 34.57 -16.16 -5.93
C LEU A 258 34.09 -17.49 -5.37
N LEU A 259 32.82 -17.58 -4.95
CA LEU A 259 32.19 -18.82 -4.52
C LEU A 259 32.16 -19.84 -5.66
N GLN A 260 31.76 -19.44 -6.87
CA GLN A 260 31.74 -20.31 -8.04
C GLN A 260 33.14 -20.81 -8.42
N GLU A 261 34.17 -19.97 -8.33
CA GLU A 261 35.55 -20.33 -8.69
C GLU A 261 36.23 -21.23 -7.65
N GLN A 262 36.00 -20.97 -6.35
CA GLN A 262 36.75 -21.65 -5.28
C GLN A 262 35.97 -22.76 -4.57
N LEU A 263 34.63 -22.73 -4.61
CA LEU A 263 33.74 -23.71 -3.98
C LEU A 263 32.60 -24.10 -4.95
N PRO A 264 32.93 -24.67 -6.13
CA PRO A 264 31.95 -24.91 -7.19
C PRO A 264 30.82 -25.86 -6.76
N GLU A 265 31.14 -26.92 -6.01
CA GLU A 265 30.13 -27.87 -5.50
C GLU A 265 29.12 -27.19 -4.57
N LEU A 266 29.61 -26.33 -3.67
CA LEU A 266 28.77 -25.56 -2.76
C LEU A 266 27.92 -24.54 -3.54
N ASN A 267 28.48 -23.89 -4.56
CA ASN A 267 27.74 -22.98 -5.42
C ASN A 267 26.57 -23.67 -6.14
N VAL A 268 26.82 -24.85 -6.70
CA VAL A 268 25.77 -25.67 -7.36
C VAL A 268 24.70 -26.07 -6.36
N HIS A 269 25.09 -26.51 -5.16
CA HIS A 269 24.15 -26.84 -4.10
C HIS A 269 23.28 -25.64 -3.71
N PHE A 270 23.88 -24.48 -3.43
CA PHE A 270 23.16 -23.25 -3.10
C PHE A 270 22.16 -22.87 -4.20
N ARG A 271 22.57 -22.96 -5.47
CA ARG A 271 21.67 -22.69 -6.62
C ARG A 271 20.52 -23.69 -6.70
N SER A 272 20.78 -24.98 -6.48
CA SER A 272 19.75 -26.02 -6.48
C SER A 272 18.70 -25.82 -5.37
N GLN A 273 19.13 -25.29 -4.23
CA GLN A 273 18.28 -24.97 -3.08
C GLN A 273 17.67 -23.56 -3.13
N SER A 274 17.88 -22.82 -4.22
CA SER A 274 17.49 -21.39 -4.34
C SER A 274 18.01 -20.50 -3.19
N PHE A 275 19.16 -20.86 -2.62
CA PHE A 275 19.80 -20.14 -1.52
C PHE A 275 20.75 -19.08 -2.07
N HIS A 276 20.21 -17.88 -2.31
CA HIS A 276 20.95 -16.80 -2.96
C HIS A 276 22.01 -16.16 -2.05
N THR A 277 23.16 -15.79 -2.62
CA THR A 277 24.26 -15.12 -1.91
C THR A 277 23.82 -13.88 -1.11
N SER A 278 22.87 -13.11 -1.66
CA SER A 278 22.33 -11.92 -0.99
C SER A 278 21.61 -12.22 0.32
N MET A 279 21.10 -13.44 0.53
CA MET A 279 20.35 -13.80 1.74
C MET A 279 21.23 -13.84 2.99
N TYR A 280 22.48 -14.28 2.86
CA TYR A 280 23.40 -14.41 3.99
C TYR A 280 24.54 -13.38 3.99
N ALA A 281 25.01 -12.95 2.81
CA ALA A 281 26.20 -12.11 2.71
C ALA A 281 25.90 -10.60 2.80
N SER A 282 24.66 -10.16 2.59
CA SER A 282 24.35 -8.71 2.59
C SER A 282 24.73 -8.04 3.90
N SER A 283 24.44 -8.68 5.04
CA SER A 283 24.80 -8.15 6.36
C SER A 283 26.32 -8.14 6.57
N TRP A 284 27.06 -9.10 6.03
CA TRP A 284 28.51 -9.16 6.15
C TRP A 284 29.20 -7.92 5.56
N PHE A 285 28.74 -7.47 4.38
CA PHE A 285 29.25 -6.26 3.74
C PHE A 285 28.75 -4.98 4.42
N LEU A 286 27.46 -4.91 4.74
CA LEU A 286 26.87 -3.69 5.31
C LEU A 286 27.29 -3.42 6.76
N THR A 287 27.59 -4.46 7.54
CA THR A 287 27.93 -4.32 8.97
C THR A 287 29.34 -4.76 9.28
N LEU A 288 30.14 -5.13 8.27
CA LEU A 288 31.52 -5.61 8.43
C LEU A 288 31.60 -6.79 9.41
N PHE A 289 30.62 -7.70 9.32
CA PHE A 289 30.39 -8.83 10.21
C PHE A 289 29.96 -8.51 11.65
N LEU A 290 29.77 -7.25 12.04
CA LEU A 290 29.42 -6.88 13.42
C LEU A 290 28.08 -7.43 13.90
N THR A 291 27.16 -7.72 12.98
CA THR A 291 25.87 -8.34 13.30
C THR A 291 25.88 -9.86 13.15
N PHE A 292 26.98 -10.45 12.68
CA PHE A 292 27.09 -11.86 12.35
C PHE A 292 28.06 -12.60 13.28
N LEU A 293 29.22 -11.99 13.56
CA LEU A 293 30.24 -12.57 14.41
C LEU A 293 30.26 -11.89 15.79
N PRO A 294 30.67 -12.62 16.84
CA PRO A 294 30.89 -12.06 18.16
C PRO A 294 31.93 -10.93 18.16
N LEU A 295 31.72 -9.95 19.04
CA LEU A 295 32.43 -8.67 19.05
C LEU A 295 33.97 -8.81 19.03
N PRO A 296 34.61 -9.74 19.78
CA PRO A 296 36.06 -9.91 19.71
C PRO A 296 36.56 -10.29 18.31
N VAL A 297 35.84 -11.17 17.61
CA VAL A 297 36.19 -11.60 16.25
C VAL A 297 35.93 -10.48 15.25
N ALA A 298 34.75 -9.85 15.33
CA ALA A 298 34.37 -8.75 14.43
C ALA A 298 35.32 -7.54 14.58
N THR A 299 35.76 -7.22 15.81
CA THR A 299 36.73 -6.14 16.05
C THR A 299 38.08 -6.43 15.38
N ARG A 300 38.53 -7.69 15.38
CA ARG A 300 39.78 -8.09 14.69
C ARG A 300 39.67 -7.95 13.17
N ILE A 301 38.50 -8.24 12.61
CA ILE A 301 38.22 -7.99 11.18
C ILE A 301 38.19 -6.49 10.91
N PHE A 302 37.61 -5.71 11.81
CA PHE A 302 37.54 -4.25 11.71
C PHE A 302 38.94 -3.60 11.75
N ASP A 303 39.85 -4.07 12.63
CA ASP A 303 41.25 -3.63 12.65
C ASP A 303 41.92 -3.75 11.26
N ILE A 304 41.71 -4.88 10.60
CA ILE A 304 42.28 -5.16 9.28
C ILE A 304 41.56 -4.35 8.21
N PHE A 305 40.24 -4.21 8.29
CA PHE A 305 39.44 -3.40 7.38
C PHE A 305 39.88 -1.94 7.37
N MET A 306 40.21 -1.38 8.54
CA MET A 306 40.74 -0.02 8.68
C MET A 306 42.10 0.18 7.96
N TYR A 307 42.79 -0.89 7.56
CA TYR A 307 44.05 -0.78 6.82
C TYR A 307 43.96 -1.32 5.38
N GLU A 308 43.21 -2.41 5.13
CA GLU A 308 43.13 -3.09 3.83
C GLU A 308 41.82 -2.81 3.05
N GLY A 309 40.83 -2.20 3.69
CA GLY A 309 39.51 -1.94 3.10
C GLY A 309 38.69 -3.21 2.85
N LEU A 310 37.76 -3.14 1.89
CA LEU A 310 36.76 -4.20 1.64
C LEU A 310 37.33 -5.57 1.25
N GLU A 311 38.60 -5.67 0.82
CA GLU A 311 39.21 -6.95 0.43
C GLU A 311 39.11 -7.99 1.54
N ILE A 312 39.31 -7.59 2.81
CA ILE A 312 39.24 -8.52 3.93
C ILE A 312 37.84 -9.12 4.09
N ILE A 313 36.79 -8.38 3.73
CA ILE A 313 35.40 -8.83 3.87
C ILE A 313 35.11 -10.01 2.93
N PHE A 314 35.59 -9.92 1.69
CA PHE A 314 35.53 -11.03 0.73
C PHE A 314 36.30 -12.26 1.22
N ARG A 315 37.52 -12.04 1.71
CA ARG A 315 38.40 -13.12 2.20
C ARG A 315 37.81 -13.84 3.40
N VAL A 316 37.30 -13.10 4.38
CA VAL A 316 36.66 -13.66 5.58
C VAL A 316 35.37 -14.39 5.21
N GLY A 317 34.52 -13.79 4.37
CA GLY A 317 33.29 -14.43 3.93
C GLY A 317 33.54 -15.79 3.25
N LEU A 318 34.54 -15.87 2.36
CA LEU A 318 34.87 -17.13 1.71
C LEU A 318 35.55 -18.13 2.65
N ALA A 319 36.37 -17.66 3.59
CA ALA A 319 36.96 -18.52 4.62
C ALA A 319 35.91 -19.16 5.53
N ILE A 320 34.86 -18.42 5.90
CA ILE A 320 33.72 -18.94 6.65
C ILE A 320 33.03 -20.06 5.87
N LEU A 321 32.79 -19.87 4.57
CA LEU A 321 32.21 -20.90 3.71
C LEU A 321 33.12 -22.12 3.57
N GLN A 322 34.43 -21.92 3.46
CA GLN A 322 35.41 -23.02 3.42
C GLN A 322 35.41 -23.86 4.70
N TYR A 323 35.28 -23.24 5.87
CA TYR A 323 35.20 -23.98 7.14
C TYR A 323 33.92 -24.82 7.27
N ASN A 324 32.82 -24.36 6.65
CA ASN A 324 31.50 -24.96 6.81
C ASN A 324 31.04 -25.72 5.56
N GLN A 325 31.90 -25.90 4.55
CA GLN A 325 31.53 -26.50 3.27
C GLN A 325 30.92 -27.89 3.43
N THR A 326 31.57 -28.75 4.23
CA THR A 326 31.16 -30.15 4.45
C THR A 326 29.78 -30.25 5.10
N ASP A 327 29.44 -29.32 5.99
CA ASP A 327 28.15 -29.31 6.68
C ASP A 327 27.08 -28.71 5.78
N LEU A 328 27.37 -27.56 5.15
CA LEU A 328 26.42 -26.81 4.33
C LEU A 328 25.93 -27.59 3.11
N ILE A 329 26.77 -28.46 2.50
CA ILE A 329 26.38 -29.25 1.33
C ILE A 329 25.33 -30.33 1.66
N GLN A 330 25.16 -30.67 2.93
CA GLN A 330 24.22 -31.69 3.39
C GLN A 330 22.87 -31.11 3.80
N LEU A 331 22.77 -29.77 3.90
CA LEU A 331 21.61 -29.07 4.42
C LEU A 331 20.72 -28.53 3.29
N ASP A 332 19.42 -28.49 3.51
CA ASP A 332 18.48 -27.78 2.64
C ASP A 332 18.49 -26.26 2.92
N MET A 333 17.64 -25.51 2.24
CA MET A 333 17.57 -24.04 2.38
C MET A 333 17.35 -23.60 3.84
N GLU A 334 16.42 -24.24 4.55
CA GLU A 334 16.13 -23.91 5.94
C GLU A 334 17.29 -24.29 6.87
N GLY A 335 17.84 -25.50 6.72
CA GLY A 335 18.98 -25.98 7.47
C GLY A 335 20.20 -25.09 7.32
N MET A 336 20.51 -24.66 6.09
CA MET A 336 21.58 -23.70 5.83
C MET A 336 21.32 -22.37 6.55
N SER A 337 20.12 -21.80 6.43
CA SER A 337 19.77 -20.55 7.13
C SER A 337 19.96 -20.67 8.64
N GLN A 338 19.53 -21.78 9.26
CA GLN A 338 19.71 -22.01 10.68
C GLN A 338 21.19 -22.17 11.05
N HIS A 339 21.98 -22.87 10.23
CA HIS A 339 23.42 -23.05 10.44
C HIS A 339 24.18 -21.71 10.40
N PHE A 340 23.89 -20.86 9.43
CA PHE A 340 24.43 -19.49 9.37
C PHE A 340 24.08 -18.66 10.61
N GLN A 341 22.86 -18.78 11.13
CA GLN A 341 22.41 -17.94 12.24
C GLN A 341 22.87 -18.44 13.63
N LYS A 342 22.99 -19.75 13.82
CA LYS A 342 23.18 -20.34 15.15
C LYS A 342 24.52 -21.04 15.37
N VAL A 343 25.14 -21.57 14.32
CA VAL A 343 26.34 -22.41 14.46
C VAL A 343 27.59 -21.61 14.11
N ILE A 344 27.62 -21.03 12.92
CA ILE A 344 28.80 -20.32 12.40
C ILE A 344 29.27 -19.17 13.31
N PRO A 345 28.40 -18.31 13.89
CA PRO A 345 28.83 -17.18 14.72
C PRO A 345 29.74 -17.59 15.88
N HIS A 346 29.43 -18.72 16.53
CA HIS A 346 30.12 -19.18 17.74
C HIS A 346 31.34 -20.06 17.44
N GLN A 347 31.56 -20.45 16.19
CA GLN A 347 32.66 -21.36 15.78
C GLN A 347 34.05 -20.76 16.07
N PHE A 348 34.17 -19.43 16.15
CA PHE A 348 35.45 -18.72 16.25
C PHE A 348 35.69 -18.03 17.60
N ASP A 349 34.80 -18.22 18.58
CA ASP A 349 34.86 -17.54 19.89
C ASP A 349 36.17 -17.76 20.64
N SER A 350 36.68 -18.99 20.61
CA SER A 350 37.91 -19.34 21.35
C SER A 350 39.20 -18.92 20.66
N CYS A 351 39.19 -18.63 19.36
CA CYS A 351 40.41 -18.30 18.62
C CYS A 351 40.10 -17.54 17.29
N PRO A 352 39.95 -16.21 17.35
CA PRO A 352 39.72 -15.38 16.16
C PRO A 352 40.82 -15.52 15.10
N ASP A 353 42.07 -15.75 15.53
CA ASP A 353 43.23 -15.85 14.63
C ASP A 353 43.12 -16.98 13.62
N LYS A 354 42.45 -18.09 13.95
CA LYS A 354 42.20 -19.20 13.01
C LYS A 354 41.40 -18.76 11.79
N LEU A 355 40.43 -17.87 11.98
CA LEU A 355 39.63 -17.33 10.88
C LEU A 355 40.46 -16.39 10.02
N ILE A 356 41.22 -15.47 10.64
CA ILE A 356 42.06 -14.50 9.92
C ILE A 356 43.17 -15.22 9.12
N LEU A 357 43.83 -16.21 9.70
CA LEU A 357 44.82 -17.03 9.01
C LEU A 357 44.21 -17.73 7.79
N ARG A 358 43.01 -18.29 7.93
CA ARG A 358 42.30 -18.92 6.80
C ARG A 358 41.89 -17.91 5.73
N ALA A 359 41.43 -16.72 6.12
CA ALA A 359 41.09 -15.64 5.20
C ALA A 359 42.28 -15.21 4.32
N TYR A 360 43.51 -15.23 4.84
CA TYR A 360 44.69 -14.95 4.02
C TYR A 360 45.14 -16.11 3.12
N GLN A 361 44.66 -17.33 3.35
CA GLN A 361 44.84 -18.47 2.43
C GLN A 361 43.85 -18.43 1.25
N VAL A 362 42.75 -17.68 1.37
CA VAL A 362 41.81 -17.46 0.26
C VAL A 362 42.50 -16.74 -0.89
N LYS A 363 42.32 -17.23 -2.11
CA LYS A 363 42.84 -16.55 -3.30
C LYS A 363 41.96 -15.35 -3.61
N TYR A 364 42.54 -14.16 -3.64
CA TYR A 364 41.84 -12.93 -4.05
C TYR A 364 42.70 -12.20 -5.07
N ASN A 365 42.12 -11.93 -6.24
CA ASN A 365 42.83 -11.28 -7.35
C ASN A 365 42.22 -9.90 -7.64
N PRO A 366 42.87 -8.80 -7.21
CA PRO A 366 42.35 -7.45 -7.40
C PRO A 366 42.09 -7.08 -8.88
N LYS A 367 42.90 -7.61 -9.81
CA LYS A 367 42.69 -7.37 -11.25
C LYS A 367 41.42 -8.05 -11.75
N ARG A 368 41.13 -9.26 -11.27
CA ARG A 368 39.88 -9.97 -11.60
C ARG A 368 38.67 -9.26 -11.02
N MET A 369 38.74 -8.78 -9.78
CA MET A 369 37.66 -8.01 -9.14
C MET A 369 37.29 -6.75 -9.93
N LYS A 370 38.30 -5.98 -10.37
CA LYS A 370 38.09 -4.82 -11.26
C LYS A 370 37.49 -5.19 -12.62
N LYS A 371 37.81 -6.37 -13.15
CA LYS A 371 37.19 -6.86 -14.40
C LYS A 371 35.71 -7.22 -14.17
N LEU A 372 35.40 -7.92 -13.08
CA LEU A 372 34.03 -8.25 -12.69
C LEU A 372 33.19 -7.01 -12.44
N GLU A 373 33.78 -5.95 -11.88
CA GLU A 373 33.13 -4.65 -11.72
C GLU A 373 32.68 -4.07 -13.06
N LYS A 374 33.58 -4.03 -14.06
CA LYS A 374 33.23 -3.57 -15.41
C LYS A 374 32.15 -4.44 -16.06
N GLU A 375 32.28 -5.77 -15.93
CA GLU A 375 31.28 -6.73 -16.44
C GLU A 375 29.90 -6.46 -15.81
N TYR A 376 29.84 -6.30 -14.49
CA TYR A 376 28.60 -6.00 -13.76
C TYR A 376 27.99 -4.66 -14.15
N THR A 377 28.80 -3.61 -14.31
CA THR A 377 28.32 -2.31 -14.80
C THR A 377 27.72 -2.44 -16.20
N THR A 378 28.35 -3.19 -17.11
CA THR A 378 27.80 -3.44 -18.45
C THR A 378 26.47 -4.19 -18.38
N ILE A 379 26.37 -5.22 -17.52
CA ILE A 379 25.11 -5.95 -17.31
C ILE A 379 24.01 -5.00 -16.80
N LYS A 380 24.29 -4.18 -15.80
CA LYS A 380 23.31 -3.24 -15.23
C LYS A 380 22.91 -2.11 -16.17
N ASN A 381 23.83 -1.61 -17.00
CA ASN A 381 23.49 -0.63 -18.02
C ASN A 381 22.56 -1.24 -19.08
N LYS A 382 22.85 -2.45 -19.54
CA LYS A 382 22.00 -3.17 -20.49
C LYS A 382 20.61 -3.45 -19.91
N GLU A 383 20.53 -3.92 -18.66
CA GLU A 383 19.24 -4.12 -17.96
C GLU A 383 18.44 -2.81 -17.85
N MET A 384 19.12 -1.68 -17.57
CA MET A 384 18.47 -0.37 -17.51
C MET A 384 17.93 0.06 -18.89
N GLU A 385 18.71 -0.11 -19.95
CA GLU A 385 18.28 0.17 -21.33
C GLU A 385 17.08 -0.68 -21.73
N GLU A 386 17.10 -1.98 -21.42
CA GLU A 386 15.98 -2.89 -21.64
C GLU A 386 14.74 -2.45 -20.85
N GLN A 387 14.89 -2.00 -19.60
CA GLN A 387 13.76 -1.48 -18.80
C GLN A 387 13.18 -0.18 -19.37
N ILE A 388 14.02 0.71 -19.90
CA ILE A 388 13.58 1.93 -20.57
C ILE A 388 12.78 1.57 -21.83
N GLU A 389 13.30 0.64 -22.64
CA GLU A 389 12.62 0.20 -23.86
C GLU A 389 11.30 -0.54 -23.54
N ILE A 390 11.27 -1.39 -22.51
CA ILE A 390 10.03 -2.02 -22.04
C ILE A 390 9.01 -0.96 -21.60
N LYS A 391 9.40 0.10 -20.90
CA LYS A 391 8.50 1.18 -20.50
C LYS A 391 7.97 1.97 -21.71
N ARG A 392 8.82 2.23 -22.69
CA ARG A 392 8.45 2.86 -23.96
C ARG A 392 7.43 2.01 -24.70
N LEU A 393 7.74 0.73 -24.94
CA LEU A 393 6.86 -0.23 -25.60
C LEU A 393 5.53 -0.41 -24.85
N ARG A 394 5.53 -0.39 -23.51
CA ARG A 394 4.29 -0.43 -22.71
C ARG A 394 3.42 0.81 -22.93
N THR A 395 4.03 1.98 -23.03
CA THR A 395 3.33 3.25 -23.27
C THR A 395 2.75 3.28 -24.68
N GLU A 396 3.53 2.87 -25.68
CA GLU A 396 3.08 2.77 -27.07
C GLU A 396 1.95 1.75 -27.24
N ASN A 397 2.09 0.56 -26.65
CA ASN A 397 1.03 -0.45 -26.63
C ASN A 397 -0.25 0.07 -25.97
N ARG A 398 -0.15 0.88 -24.92
CA ARG A 398 -1.32 1.52 -24.30
C ARG A 398 -2.03 2.48 -25.26
N LEU A 399 -1.27 3.31 -25.98
CA LEU A 399 -1.82 4.24 -26.96
C LEU A 399 -2.45 3.51 -28.16
N LEU A 400 -1.78 2.46 -28.66
CA LEU A 400 -2.32 1.63 -29.74
C LEU A 400 -3.63 0.96 -29.33
N LYS A 401 -3.73 0.44 -28.10
CA LYS A 401 -4.99 -0.11 -27.56
C LYS A 401 -6.11 0.93 -27.51
N GLN A 402 -5.82 2.16 -27.06
CA GLN A 402 -6.81 3.24 -27.08
C GLN A 402 -7.25 3.60 -28.50
N ARG A 403 -6.32 3.57 -29.46
CA ARG A 403 -6.63 3.85 -30.87
C ARG A 403 -7.51 2.76 -31.46
N ILE A 404 -7.20 1.49 -31.19
CA ILE A 404 -8.01 0.35 -31.59
C ILE A 404 -9.43 0.48 -31.01
N GLU A 405 -9.57 0.74 -29.70
CA GLU A 405 -10.89 0.92 -29.07
C GLU A 405 -11.70 2.07 -29.70
N THR A 406 -11.03 3.17 -30.05
CA THR A 406 -11.69 4.30 -30.73
C THR A 406 -12.16 3.91 -32.14
N LEU A 407 -11.35 3.16 -32.88
CA LEU A 407 -11.68 2.68 -34.21
C LEU A 407 -12.82 1.64 -34.16
N GLU A 408 -12.80 0.73 -33.19
CA GLU A 408 -13.85 -0.25 -32.94
C GLU A 408 -15.17 0.43 -32.60
N LYS A 409 -15.16 1.42 -31.70
CA LYS A 409 -16.35 2.24 -31.41
C LYS A 409 -16.92 2.86 -32.69
N GLY A 410 -16.07 3.48 -33.51
CA GLY A 410 -16.48 4.09 -34.77
C GLY A 410 -17.00 3.07 -35.81
N GLN A 411 -16.46 1.85 -35.84
CA GLN A 411 -16.99 0.78 -36.69
C GLN A 411 -18.37 0.31 -36.21
N VAL A 412 -18.56 0.15 -34.90
CA VAL A 412 -19.86 -0.19 -34.31
C VAL A 412 -20.90 0.89 -34.62
N THR A 413 -20.54 2.17 -34.50
CA THR A 413 -21.47 3.28 -34.85
C THR A 413 -21.90 3.21 -36.32
N ARG A 414 -20.95 3.02 -37.24
CA ARG A 414 -21.29 2.87 -38.68
C ARG A 414 -22.14 1.64 -38.97
N ALA A 415 -21.92 0.54 -38.25
CA ALA A 415 -22.74 -0.67 -38.40
C ALA A 415 -24.18 -0.44 -37.91
N GLN A 416 -24.36 0.24 -36.77
CA GLN A 416 -25.66 0.64 -36.25
C GLN A 416 -26.40 1.58 -37.22
N GLU A 417 -25.71 2.60 -37.72
CA GLU A 417 -26.28 3.52 -38.73
C GLU A 417 -26.71 2.78 -40.00
N ALA A 418 -25.96 1.76 -40.45
CA ALA A 418 -26.31 0.95 -41.60
C ALA A 418 -27.56 0.08 -41.36
N GLU A 419 -27.69 -0.48 -40.15
CA GLU A 419 -28.84 -1.27 -39.73
C GLU A 419 -30.12 -0.41 -39.62
N GLU A 420 -30.02 0.76 -38.98
CA GLU A 420 -31.13 1.74 -38.92
C GLU A 420 -31.56 2.18 -40.32
N ASN A 421 -30.61 2.50 -41.20
CA ASN A 421 -30.92 2.83 -42.60
C ASN A 421 -31.61 1.68 -43.34
N TYR A 422 -31.24 0.44 -43.05
CA TYR A 422 -31.90 -0.74 -43.63
C TYR A 422 -33.34 -0.89 -43.12
N VAL A 423 -33.57 -0.70 -41.81
CA VAL A 423 -34.90 -0.72 -41.19
C VAL A 423 -35.79 0.37 -41.79
N ILE A 424 -35.29 1.61 -41.87
CA ILE A 424 -36.02 2.73 -42.48
C ILE A 424 -36.38 2.42 -43.94
N LYS A 425 -35.44 1.88 -44.73
CA LYS A 425 -35.72 1.47 -46.12
C LYS A 425 -36.82 0.40 -46.20
N ARG A 426 -36.81 -0.57 -45.28
CA ARG A 426 -37.81 -1.64 -45.23
C ARG A 426 -39.19 -1.08 -44.86
N GLU A 427 -39.28 -0.25 -43.83
CA GLU A 427 -40.53 0.38 -43.42
C GLU A 427 -41.10 1.27 -44.53
N LEU A 428 -40.23 2.04 -45.19
CA LEU A 428 -40.61 2.89 -46.32
C LEU A 428 -41.14 2.06 -47.50
N ALA A 429 -40.59 0.87 -47.75
CA ALA A 429 -41.12 -0.05 -48.75
C ALA A 429 -42.51 -0.60 -48.38
N VAL A 430 -42.74 -0.94 -47.10
CA VAL A 430 -44.06 -1.40 -46.61
C VAL A 430 -45.10 -0.28 -46.73
N VAL A 431 -44.77 0.94 -46.31
CA VAL A 431 -45.68 2.10 -46.44
C VAL A 431 -45.99 2.38 -47.91
N ARG A 432 -45.01 2.30 -48.81
CA ARG A 432 -45.25 2.41 -50.26
C ARG A 432 -46.21 1.34 -50.78
N GLN A 433 -46.04 0.09 -50.36
CA GLN A 433 -46.94 -1.00 -50.75
C GLN A 433 -48.36 -0.80 -50.22
N GLN A 434 -48.50 -0.32 -48.98
CA GLN A 434 -49.79 0.04 -48.39
C GLN A 434 -50.44 1.19 -49.16
N CYS A 435 -49.69 2.26 -49.48
CA CYS A 435 -50.19 3.34 -50.34
C CYS A 435 -50.66 2.82 -51.70
N ASN A 436 -49.91 1.92 -52.35
CA ASN A 436 -50.32 1.33 -53.62
C ASN A 436 -51.63 0.51 -53.46
N THR A 437 -51.74 -0.28 -52.40
CA THR A 437 -52.95 -1.10 -52.12
C THR A 437 -54.16 -0.21 -51.83
N VAL A 438 -53.97 0.86 -51.06
CA VAL A 438 -55.01 1.86 -50.79
C VAL A 438 -55.41 2.56 -52.08
N ASN A 439 -54.45 2.91 -52.94
CA ASN A 439 -54.71 3.54 -54.22
C ASN A 439 -55.51 2.61 -55.16
N GLU A 440 -55.15 1.32 -55.23
CA GLU A 440 -55.93 0.31 -55.96
C GLU A 440 -57.34 0.13 -55.38
N SER A 441 -57.49 0.16 -54.05
CA SER A 441 -58.80 0.06 -53.40
C SER A 441 -59.67 1.30 -53.64
N LEU A 442 -59.04 2.47 -53.70
CA LEU A 442 -59.69 3.74 -54.02
C LEU A 442 -60.15 3.73 -55.48
N GLU A 443 -59.32 3.26 -56.41
CA GLU A 443 -59.67 3.12 -57.82
C GLU A 443 -60.86 2.15 -57.99
N LYS A 444 -60.83 1.00 -57.32
CA LYS A 444 -61.97 0.06 -57.27
C LYS A 444 -63.23 0.70 -56.69
N ALA A 445 -63.12 1.43 -55.58
CA ALA A 445 -64.26 2.12 -54.98
C ALA A 445 -64.81 3.22 -55.91
N GLN A 446 -63.95 3.92 -56.64
CA GLN A 446 -64.36 4.89 -57.66
C GLN A 446 -65.05 4.23 -58.85
N ASP A 447 -64.61 3.04 -59.26
CA ASP A 447 -65.28 2.25 -60.28
C ASP A 447 -66.64 1.74 -59.79
N THR A 448 -66.73 1.27 -58.54
CA THR A 448 -68.00 0.88 -57.91
C THR A 448 -68.95 2.06 -57.73
N ILE A 449 -68.44 3.26 -57.41
CA ILE A 449 -69.25 4.49 -57.38
C ILE A 449 -69.77 4.82 -58.79
N ARG A 450 -68.94 4.65 -59.82
CA ARG A 450 -69.37 4.81 -61.22
C ARG A 450 -70.45 3.80 -61.61
N GLU A 451 -70.38 2.55 -61.15
CA GLU A 451 -71.40 1.52 -61.35
C GLU A 451 -72.70 1.81 -60.57
N LEU A 452 -72.59 2.25 -59.31
CA LEU A 452 -73.72 2.60 -58.46
C LEU A 452 -74.44 3.88 -58.94
N GLN A 453 -73.73 4.81 -59.58
CA GLN A 453 -74.33 5.98 -60.24
C GLN A 453 -75.17 5.63 -61.48
N GLN A 454 -75.07 4.40 -62.00
CA GLN A 454 -75.89 3.91 -63.12
C GLN A 454 -77.20 3.23 -62.71
N GLN A 455 -77.42 2.92 -61.42
CA GLN A 455 -78.70 2.41 -60.92
C GLN A 455 -79.55 3.54 -60.32
N LYS A 456 -80.62 3.89 -61.02
CA LYS A 456 -81.66 4.81 -60.54
C LYS A 456 -82.34 4.24 -59.28
N TYR A 457 -82.15 4.88 -58.13
CA TYR A 457 -83.06 4.73 -56.98
C TYR A 457 -83.38 6.07 -56.29
N THR A 458 -84.66 6.44 -56.44
CA THR A 458 -85.65 7.04 -55.52
C THR A 458 -85.21 7.87 -54.29
N GLU A 459 -85.89 9.00 -54.13
CA GLU A 459 -85.82 10.04 -53.09
C GLU A 459 -85.75 9.56 -51.62
N GLN A 460 -86.13 8.32 -51.30
CA GLN A 460 -86.02 7.76 -49.94
C GLN A 460 -84.57 7.57 -49.46
N PHE A 461 -83.61 7.36 -50.37
CA PHE A 461 -82.20 7.23 -50.01
C PHE A 461 -81.56 8.57 -49.63
N VAL A 462 -81.98 9.64 -50.33
CA VAL A 462 -81.52 11.02 -50.07
C VAL A 462 -82.02 11.52 -48.71
N SER A 463 -83.26 11.18 -48.34
CA SER A 463 -83.81 11.53 -47.02
C SER A 463 -83.06 10.85 -45.86
N ASN A 464 -82.71 9.56 -45.99
CA ASN A 464 -81.95 8.85 -44.95
C ASN A 464 -80.49 9.34 -44.81
N LEU A 465 -79.84 9.72 -45.92
CA LEU A 465 -78.49 10.31 -45.87
C LEU A 465 -78.50 11.71 -45.22
N GLN A 466 -79.56 12.49 -45.44
CA GLN A 466 -79.72 13.80 -44.83
C GLN A 466 -79.93 13.69 -43.31
N THR A 467 -80.70 12.71 -42.85
CA THR A 467 -80.86 12.42 -41.41
C THR A 467 -79.57 11.87 -40.78
N GLN A 468 -78.79 11.05 -41.49
CA GLN A 468 -77.51 10.57 -40.99
C GLN A 468 -76.42 11.65 -40.95
N LEU A 469 -76.45 12.61 -41.89
CA LEU A 469 -75.56 13.76 -41.89
C LEU A 469 -75.88 14.73 -40.74
N GLU A 470 -77.16 14.98 -40.46
CA GLU A 470 -77.59 15.76 -39.28
C GLU A 470 -77.20 15.07 -37.97
N GLN A 471 -77.35 13.74 -37.86
CA GLN A 471 -76.89 12.98 -36.69
C GLN A 471 -75.36 12.92 -36.56
N SER A 472 -74.60 13.00 -37.66
CA SER A 472 -73.14 13.06 -37.62
C SER A 472 -72.65 14.45 -37.20
N ARG A 473 -73.28 15.52 -37.70
CA ARG A 473 -72.98 16.91 -37.30
C ARG A 473 -73.37 17.19 -35.85
N LEU A 474 -74.45 16.59 -35.36
CA LEU A 474 -74.83 16.66 -33.95
C LEU A 474 -73.78 15.98 -33.05
N ARG A 475 -73.29 14.79 -33.44
CA ARG A 475 -72.23 14.07 -32.71
C ARG A 475 -70.89 14.81 -32.73
N GLU A 476 -70.55 15.47 -33.82
CA GLU A 476 -69.34 16.30 -33.94
C GLU A 476 -69.45 17.56 -33.05
N ALA A 477 -70.62 18.20 -32.99
CA ALA A 477 -70.88 19.32 -32.10
C ALA A 477 -70.87 18.91 -30.60
N GLU A 478 -71.36 17.71 -30.28
CA GLU A 478 -71.29 17.12 -28.93
C GLU A 478 -69.85 16.81 -28.52
N LEU A 479 -69.02 16.28 -29.43
CA LEU A 479 -67.60 16.01 -29.18
C LEU A 479 -66.78 17.30 -29.01
N LEU A 480 -67.06 18.35 -29.81
CA LEU A 480 -66.43 19.66 -29.66
C LEU A 480 -66.89 20.37 -28.38
N GLY A 481 -68.15 20.19 -27.97
CA GLY A 481 -68.66 20.61 -26.67
C GLY A 481 -67.95 19.92 -25.51
N ALA A 482 -67.79 18.59 -25.58
CA ALA A 482 -67.09 17.80 -24.56
C ALA A 482 -65.60 18.14 -24.47
N LEU A 483 -64.93 18.41 -25.60
CA LEU A 483 -63.54 18.85 -25.63
C LEU A 483 -63.35 20.22 -24.99
N LYS A 484 -64.25 21.18 -25.28
CA LYS A 484 -64.22 22.51 -24.65
C LYS A 484 -64.49 22.42 -23.15
N GLU A 485 -65.43 21.56 -22.73
CA GLU A 485 -65.70 21.28 -21.32
C GLU A 485 -64.51 20.62 -20.60
N MET A 486 -63.77 19.75 -21.28
CA MET A 486 -62.57 19.10 -20.73
C MET A 486 -61.40 20.09 -20.64
N GLN A 487 -61.28 21.01 -21.61
CA GLN A 487 -60.27 22.06 -21.63
C GLN A 487 -60.56 23.14 -20.56
N ASP A 488 -61.83 23.50 -20.36
CA ASP A 488 -62.27 24.36 -19.25
C ASP A 488 -62.04 23.67 -17.89
N LYS A 489 -62.26 22.35 -17.77
CA LYS A 489 -61.94 21.57 -16.56
C LYS A 489 -60.44 21.51 -16.27
N VAL A 490 -59.58 21.43 -17.28
CA VAL A 490 -58.12 21.47 -17.11
C VAL A 490 -57.67 22.86 -16.67
N LEU A 491 -58.19 23.93 -17.27
CA LEU A 491 -57.95 25.31 -16.84
C LEU A 491 -58.44 25.57 -15.40
N ASP A 492 -59.57 24.99 -14.99
CA ASP A 492 -60.11 25.11 -13.64
C ASP A 492 -59.29 24.29 -12.61
N LEU A 493 -58.70 23.16 -13.03
CA LEU A 493 -57.77 22.36 -12.22
C LEU A 493 -56.40 23.02 -12.06
N GLU A 494 -55.88 23.68 -13.11
CA GLU A 494 -54.65 24.47 -13.05
C GLU A 494 -54.82 25.71 -12.15
N LYS A 495 -55.97 26.39 -12.23
CA LYS A 495 -56.33 27.50 -11.33
C LYS A 495 -56.48 27.05 -9.87
N ARG A 496 -56.95 25.82 -9.63
CA ARG A 496 -57.01 25.20 -8.29
C ARG A 496 -55.63 24.75 -7.79
N SER A 497 -54.73 24.32 -8.68
CA SER A 497 -53.35 23.96 -8.34
C SER A 497 -52.51 25.17 -7.92
N SER A 498 -52.78 26.36 -8.47
CA SER A 498 -52.16 27.63 -8.03
C SER A 498 -52.67 28.17 -6.69
N CYS A 499 -53.67 27.53 -6.06
CA CYS A 499 -54.27 27.93 -4.79
C CYS A 499 -53.98 26.93 -3.63
N LEU A 500 -52.92 26.12 -3.74
CA LEU A 500 -52.50 25.27 -2.63
C LEU A 500 -51.86 26.12 -1.51
N PRO A 501 -52.30 26.01 -0.25
CA PRO A 501 -51.65 26.68 0.86
C PRO A 501 -50.31 25.99 1.18
N ASP A 502 -49.27 26.79 1.37
CA ASP A 502 -47.93 26.38 1.87
C ASP A 502 -48.06 25.48 3.11
N GLU A 503 -47.18 24.50 3.34
CA GLU A 503 -47.34 23.49 4.42
C GLU A 503 -47.60 24.09 5.82
N ASN A 504 -47.11 25.32 6.05
CA ASN A 504 -47.35 26.10 7.25
C ASN A 504 -48.84 26.46 7.47
N ASN A 505 -49.62 26.66 6.40
CA ASN A 505 -51.05 26.94 6.47
C ASN A 505 -51.87 25.68 6.84
N MET A 506 -51.40 24.48 6.51
CA MET A 506 -52.11 23.24 6.87
C MET A 506 -51.99 22.94 8.38
N VAL A 507 -50.85 23.28 9.00
CA VAL A 507 -50.66 23.19 10.46
C VAL A 507 -51.50 24.26 11.17
N ALA A 508 -51.53 25.49 10.65
CA ALA A 508 -52.38 26.57 11.17
C ALA A 508 -53.88 26.22 11.10
N LEU A 509 -54.36 25.66 9.98
CA LEU A 509 -55.76 25.22 9.85
C LEU A 509 -56.11 24.07 10.81
N LYS A 510 -55.19 23.12 11.05
CA LYS A 510 -55.44 22.02 12.00
C LYS A 510 -55.61 22.53 13.42
N GLU A 511 -54.80 23.51 13.84
CA GLU A 511 -54.92 24.11 15.18
C GLU A 511 -56.14 25.04 15.28
N GLU A 512 -56.49 25.74 14.20
CA GLU A 512 -57.68 26.59 14.11
C GLU A 512 -58.98 25.77 14.17
N VAL A 513 -59.02 24.59 13.54
CA VAL A 513 -60.16 23.65 13.64
C VAL A 513 -60.33 23.12 15.07
N LYS A 514 -59.22 22.85 15.78
CA LYS A 514 -59.24 22.42 17.17
C LYS A 514 -59.74 23.54 18.10
N GLN A 515 -59.30 24.77 17.86
CA GLN A 515 -59.82 25.97 18.56
C GLN A 515 -61.30 26.22 18.26
N MET A 516 -61.75 26.02 17.01
CA MET A 516 -63.16 26.13 16.64
C MET A 516 -64.03 25.07 17.32
N LYS A 517 -63.58 23.81 17.42
CA LYS A 517 -64.29 22.76 18.17
C LYS A 517 -64.42 23.09 19.66
N LEU A 518 -63.42 23.72 20.25
CA LEU A 518 -63.48 24.22 21.63
C LEU A 518 -64.50 25.36 21.79
N ARG A 519 -64.48 26.34 20.88
CA ARG A 519 -65.48 27.42 20.85
C ARG A 519 -66.90 26.91 20.63
N GLU A 520 -67.10 25.90 19.77
CA GLU A 520 -68.41 25.26 19.57
C GLU A 520 -68.94 24.62 20.86
N LEU A 521 -68.07 23.97 21.64
CA LEU A 521 -68.47 23.37 22.92
C LEU A 521 -68.81 24.43 23.98
N GLU A 522 -68.14 25.57 23.97
CA GLU A 522 -68.42 26.71 24.85
C GLU A 522 -69.74 27.40 24.48
N THR A 523 -69.99 27.64 23.19
CA THR A 523 -71.27 28.23 22.73
C THR A 523 -72.44 27.26 22.95
N LEU A 524 -72.25 25.95 22.80
CA LEU A 524 -73.24 24.93 23.17
C LEU A 524 -73.56 24.90 24.67
N ARG A 525 -72.60 25.27 25.52
CA ARG A 525 -72.81 25.38 26.96
C ARG A 525 -73.60 26.65 27.31
N SER A 526 -73.17 27.80 26.78
CA SER A 526 -73.88 29.07 26.99
C SER A 526 -75.29 29.04 26.39
N PHE A 527 -75.49 28.31 25.29
CA PHE A 527 -76.80 28.10 24.69
C PHE A 527 -77.73 27.31 25.62
N ARG A 528 -77.24 26.25 26.26
CA ARG A 528 -78.02 25.48 27.25
C ARG A 528 -78.40 26.32 28.47
N GLU A 529 -77.44 27.07 29.00
CA GLU A 529 -77.70 28.00 30.11
C GLU A 529 -78.77 29.05 29.72
N MET A 530 -78.70 29.57 28.49
CA MET A 530 -79.70 30.52 27.98
C MET A 530 -81.07 29.86 27.82
N GLN A 531 -81.14 28.65 27.29
CA GLN A 531 -82.37 27.88 27.15
C GLN A 531 -83.02 27.60 28.53
N ASP A 532 -82.22 27.29 29.54
CA ASP A 532 -82.68 27.11 30.93
C ASP A 532 -83.25 28.43 31.48
N THR A 533 -82.57 29.56 31.28
CA THR A 533 -83.10 30.88 31.71
C THR A 533 -84.39 31.27 30.99
N VAL A 534 -84.55 30.91 29.71
CA VAL A 534 -85.79 31.12 28.95
C VAL A 534 -86.91 30.26 29.51
N THR A 535 -86.65 28.99 29.84
CA THR A 535 -87.65 28.12 30.46
C THR A 535 -88.06 28.62 31.84
N GLU A 536 -87.12 29.10 32.66
CA GLU A 536 -87.39 29.66 33.98
C GLU A 536 -88.21 30.95 33.91
N LEU A 537 -87.83 31.90 33.03
CA LEU A 537 -88.59 33.14 32.81
C LEU A 537 -89.99 32.85 32.25
N ASN A 538 -90.11 31.88 31.34
CA ASN A 538 -91.40 31.46 30.79
C ASN A 538 -92.28 30.80 31.85
N GLN A 539 -91.72 29.99 32.76
CA GLN A 539 -92.42 29.45 33.92
C GLN A 539 -92.87 30.55 34.88
N ARG A 540 -92.01 31.52 35.21
CA ARG A 540 -92.35 32.68 36.06
C ARG A 540 -93.46 33.53 35.43
N TRP A 541 -93.41 33.76 34.12
CA TRP A 541 -94.46 34.44 33.36
C TRP A 541 -95.79 33.67 33.39
N GLN A 542 -95.76 32.35 33.14
CA GLN A 542 -96.94 31.49 33.23
C GLN A 542 -97.53 31.45 34.65
N HIS A 543 -96.69 31.36 35.68
CA HIS A 543 -97.12 31.38 37.08
C HIS A 543 -97.79 32.71 37.46
N HIS A 544 -97.29 33.83 36.92
CA HIS A 544 -97.89 35.15 37.09
C HIS A 544 -99.22 35.29 36.31
N MET A 545 -99.35 34.66 35.14
CA MET A 545 -100.60 34.55 34.38
C MET A 545 -101.65 33.70 35.13
N SER A 546 -101.26 32.57 35.72
CA SER A 546 -102.15 31.67 36.45
C SER A 546 -102.71 32.29 37.74
N ARG A 547 -101.95 33.16 38.43
CA ARG A 547 -102.43 33.93 39.60
C ARG A 547 -103.45 35.02 39.24
N GLY A 548 -103.59 35.37 37.96
CA GLY A 548 -104.54 36.39 37.49
C GLY A 548 -105.93 35.89 37.13
N SER A 549 -106.15 34.57 37.02
CA SER A 549 -107.39 34.01 36.45
C SER A 549 -108.34 33.36 37.47
N SER A 550 -108.09 33.51 38.77
CA SER A 550 -108.93 32.89 39.82
C SER A 550 -109.24 33.83 40.99
N THR A 551 -109.95 34.92 40.73
CA THR A 551 -110.93 35.52 41.66
C THR A 551 -111.79 36.50 40.88
N GLY A 552 -113.01 36.07 40.52
CA GLY A 552 -114.07 36.99 40.13
C GLY A 552 -114.65 37.69 41.37
N GLY A 553 -114.99 38.97 41.23
CA GLY A 553 -115.89 39.68 42.14
C GLY A 553 -115.42 41.07 42.57
N GLY A 554 -115.98 42.11 41.94
CA GLY A 554 -116.31 43.37 42.61
C GLY A 554 -115.31 44.54 42.52
N GLY A 555 -115.69 45.55 41.71
CA GLY A 555 -115.65 46.97 42.10
C GLY A 555 -114.31 47.72 42.19
N GLY A 556 -114.23 48.82 41.42
CA GLY A 556 -113.54 50.04 41.90
C GLY A 556 -112.14 50.32 41.33
N HIS A 557 -112.12 51.18 40.31
CA HIS A 557 -111.13 52.20 39.96
C HIS A 557 -109.99 52.42 41.00
N TRP A 558 -108.72 52.32 40.60
CA TRP A 558 -107.61 53.26 40.84
C TRP A 558 -106.27 52.71 40.30
N LYS A 559 -105.59 53.54 39.49
CA LYS A 559 -104.16 53.55 39.09
C LYS A 559 -103.54 52.28 38.48
N GLU A 560 -103.00 52.44 37.26
CA GLU A 560 -102.06 51.50 36.62
C GLU A 560 -101.02 51.03 37.64
N SER A 561 -101.09 49.74 37.96
CA SER A 561 -100.24 49.09 38.93
C SER A 561 -98.85 48.85 38.32
N PRO A 562 -97.75 48.95 39.11
CA PRO A 562 -96.39 48.57 38.71
C PRO A 562 -96.27 47.17 38.09
N LYS A 563 -97.31 46.35 38.25
CA LYS A 563 -97.49 45.04 37.61
C LYS A 563 -97.50 45.07 36.08
N LYS A 564 -98.06 46.09 35.42
CA LYS A 564 -98.14 46.14 33.95
C LYS A 564 -96.78 46.49 33.32
N ASN A 565 -96.02 47.39 33.96
CA ASN A 565 -94.65 47.72 33.54
C ASN A 565 -93.69 46.55 33.81
N ALA A 566 -93.78 45.89 34.97
CA ALA A 566 -92.99 44.69 35.24
C ALA A 566 -93.33 43.54 34.27
N MET A 567 -94.59 43.42 33.84
CA MET A 567 -95.01 42.42 32.85
C MET A 567 -94.46 42.72 31.45
N ASN A 568 -94.51 43.97 30.99
CA ASN A 568 -93.88 44.38 29.74
C ASN A 568 -92.35 44.25 29.78
N GLU A 569 -91.72 44.56 30.91
CA GLU A 569 -90.26 44.45 31.08
C GLU A 569 -89.79 42.97 31.10
N LEU A 570 -90.59 42.07 31.71
CA LEU A 570 -90.35 40.62 31.64
C LEU A 570 -90.60 40.06 30.23
N GLN A 571 -91.59 40.57 29.51
CA GLN A 571 -91.88 40.20 28.13
C GLN A 571 -90.76 40.67 27.18
N ASP A 572 -90.27 41.90 27.33
CA ASP A 572 -89.14 42.43 26.54
C ASP A 572 -87.84 41.68 26.85
N LYS A 573 -87.55 41.39 28.13
CA LYS A 573 -86.39 40.56 28.52
C LYS A 573 -86.49 39.16 27.94
N LEU A 574 -87.67 38.52 27.99
CA LEU A 574 -87.89 37.20 27.40
C LEU A 574 -87.74 37.22 25.87
N MET A 575 -88.27 38.23 25.19
CA MET A 575 -88.15 38.38 23.74
C MET A 575 -86.70 38.64 23.32
N THR A 576 -85.97 39.46 24.08
CA THR A 576 -84.54 39.75 23.83
C THR A 576 -83.67 38.51 24.00
N VAL A 577 -83.93 37.70 25.02
CA VAL A 577 -83.20 36.43 25.24
C VAL A 577 -83.57 35.41 24.16
N ARG A 578 -84.84 35.32 23.74
CA ARG A 578 -85.26 34.45 22.61
C ARG A 578 -84.61 34.83 21.28
N LEU A 579 -84.43 36.12 21.01
CA LEU A 579 -83.70 36.60 19.83
C LEU A 579 -82.22 36.22 19.88
N ARG A 580 -81.57 36.35 21.04
CA ARG A 580 -80.18 35.89 21.23
C ARG A 580 -80.05 34.37 21.13
N GLU A 581 -81.00 33.62 21.67
CA GLU A 581 -81.07 32.16 21.55
C GLU A 581 -81.19 31.75 20.07
N ALA A 582 -82.10 32.37 19.32
CA ALA A 582 -82.27 32.10 17.90
C ALA A 582 -81.01 32.44 17.08
N GLN A 583 -80.34 33.54 17.41
CA GLN A 583 -79.11 33.95 16.75
C GLN A 583 -77.93 33.01 17.05
N ALA A 584 -77.75 32.59 18.31
CA ALA A 584 -76.78 31.57 18.69
C ALA A 584 -77.09 30.20 18.05
N GLN A 585 -78.37 29.85 17.87
CA GLN A 585 -78.77 28.65 17.13
C GLN A 585 -78.39 28.71 15.64
N ALA A 586 -78.51 29.88 15.01
CA ALA A 586 -78.11 30.07 13.62
C ALA A 586 -76.59 29.96 13.47
N GLU A 587 -75.82 30.61 14.34
CA GLU A 587 -74.35 30.55 14.35
C GLU A 587 -73.85 29.11 14.60
N LEU A 588 -74.47 28.39 15.53
CA LEU A 588 -74.14 26.99 15.79
C LEU A 588 -74.40 26.09 14.57
N ARG A 589 -75.50 26.32 13.84
CA ARG A 589 -75.78 25.57 12.61
C ARG A 589 -74.75 25.86 11.53
N GLU A 590 -74.33 27.12 11.39
CA GLU A 590 -73.29 27.51 10.42
C GLU A 590 -71.93 26.87 10.74
N VAL A 591 -71.52 26.89 12.01
CA VAL A 591 -70.27 26.26 12.49
C VAL A 591 -70.30 24.75 12.25
N LYS A 592 -71.43 24.08 12.54
CA LYS A 592 -71.58 22.63 12.27
C LYS A 592 -71.48 22.29 10.79
N LEU A 593 -72.05 23.12 9.92
CA LEU A 593 -72.01 22.90 8.48
C LEU A 593 -70.58 23.07 7.95
N LYS A 594 -69.84 24.08 8.43
CA LYS A 594 -68.41 24.27 8.15
C LYS A 594 -67.55 23.11 8.68
N ALA A 595 -67.83 22.62 9.88
CA ALA A 595 -67.12 21.48 10.46
C ALA A 595 -67.30 20.21 9.63
N LEU A 596 -68.52 19.91 9.18
CA LEU A 596 -68.82 18.78 8.29
C LEU A 596 -68.11 18.91 6.94
N GLN A 597 -68.06 20.12 6.37
CA GLN A 597 -67.37 20.38 5.11
C GLN A 597 -65.86 20.12 5.24
N LEU A 598 -65.23 20.61 6.31
CA LEU A 598 -63.81 20.39 6.58
C LEU A 598 -63.49 18.92 6.87
N GLU A 599 -64.39 18.20 7.54
CA GLU A 599 -64.24 16.78 7.82
C GLU A 599 -64.29 15.92 6.55
N SER A 600 -65.23 16.24 5.63
CA SER A 600 -65.30 15.62 4.30
C SER A 600 -64.03 15.90 3.49
N GLN A 601 -63.56 17.15 3.48
CA GLN A 601 -62.33 17.53 2.79
C GLN A 601 -61.10 16.79 3.36
N ASN A 602 -61.01 16.64 4.67
CA ASN A 602 -59.93 15.90 5.33
C ASN A 602 -59.95 14.39 4.98
N GLN A 603 -61.14 13.78 4.88
CA GLN A 603 -61.27 12.40 4.41
C GLN A 603 -60.79 12.23 2.96
N ILE A 604 -61.08 13.19 2.08
CA ILE A 604 -60.62 13.18 0.68
C ILE A 604 -59.09 13.28 0.63
N HIS A 605 -58.50 14.22 1.37
CA HIS A 605 -57.05 14.38 1.42
C HIS A 605 -56.35 13.15 2.02
N SER A 606 -56.89 12.56 3.09
CA SER A 606 -56.34 11.34 3.68
C SER A 606 -56.33 10.17 2.69
N LYS A 607 -57.42 9.97 1.93
CA LYS A 607 -57.48 8.95 0.86
C LYS A 607 -56.51 9.23 -0.28
N LEU A 608 -56.27 10.50 -0.63
CA LEU A 608 -55.31 10.88 -1.66
C LEU A 608 -53.86 10.59 -1.21
N ILE A 609 -53.53 10.97 0.03
CA ILE A 609 -52.21 10.68 0.62
C ILE A 609 -51.96 9.17 0.66
N GLY A 610 -52.95 8.38 1.09
CA GLY A 610 -52.82 6.92 1.12
C GLY A 610 -52.55 6.29 -0.25
N ARG A 611 -53.16 6.81 -1.32
CA ARG A 611 -52.86 6.35 -2.70
C ARG A 611 -51.45 6.72 -3.13
N ASN A 612 -51.03 7.96 -2.88
CA ASN A 612 -49.68 8.40 -3.22
C ASN A 612 -48.60 7.62 -2.44
N GLU A 613 -48.88 7.26 -1.19
CA GLU A 613 -47.95 6.48 -0.36
C GLU A 613 -47.83 5.02 -0.85
N GLN A 614 -48.93 4.43 -1.32
CA GLN A 614 -48.91 3.12 -1.99
C GLN A 614 -48.13 3.16 -3.32
N GLU A 615 -48.32 4.19 -4.14
CA GLU A 615 -47.55 4.37 -5.38
C GLU A 615 -46.06 4.57 -5.09
N ARG A 616 -45.71 5.36 -4.07
CA ARG A 616 -44.33 5.56 -3.62
C ARG A 616 -43.69 4.24 -3.18
N SER A 617 -44.43 3.42 -2.41
CA SER A 617 -43.97 2.09 -1.99
C SER A 617 -43.72 1.17 -3.19
N ALA A 618 -44.65 1.10 -4.14
CA ALA A 618 -44.51 0.27 -5.34
C ALA A 618 -43.31 0.68 -6.21
N LEU A 619 -43.05 1.99 -6.34
CA LEU A 619 -41.87 2.51 -7.03
C LEU A 619 -40.58 2.17 -6.29
N GLN A 620 -40.60 2.24 -4.96
CA GLN A 620 -39.44 1.91 -4.12
C GLN A 620 -39.08 0.42 -4.21
N ASP A 621 -40.08 -0.47 -4.21
CA ASP A 621 -39.87 -1.91 -4.43
C ASP A 621 -39.30 -2.22 -5.82
N ARG A 622 -39.80 -1.52 -6.86
CA ARG A 622 -39.30 -1.66 -8.23
C ARG A 622 -37.85 -1.19 -8.35
N LEU A 623 -37.48 -0.10 -7.69
CA LEU A 623 -36.09 0.38 -7.63
C LEU A 623 -35.19 -0.64 -6.93
N GLN A 624 -35.64 -1.23 -5.82
CA GLN A 624 -34.88 -2.25 -5.10
C GLN A 624 -34.65 -3.51 -5.94
N MET A 625 -35.68 -3.96 -6.67
CA MET A 625 -35.58 -5.09 -7.59
C MET A 625 -34.56 -4.82 -8.70
N LEU A 626 -34.62 -3.64 -9.34
CA LEU A 626 -33.67 -3.26 -10.38
C LEU A 626 -32.23 -3.11 -9.86
N ALA A 627 -32.06 -2.59 -8.63
CA ALA A 627 -30.76 -2.51 -7.99
C ALA A 627 -30.16 -3.90 -7.74
N ASN A 628 -30.97 -4.86 -7.27
CA ASN A 628 -30.55 -6.24 -7.08
C ASN A 628 -30.18 -6.90 -8.41
N GLN A 629 -30.95 -6.66 -9.48
CA GLN A 629 -30.65 -7.18 -10.82
C GLN A 629 -29.33 -6.62 -11.37
N ASN A 630 -29.07 -5.32 -11.21
CA ASN A 630 -27.80 -4.71 -11.59
C ASN A 630 -26.62 -5.33 -10.82
N LYS A 631 -26.77 -5.54 -9.51
CA LYS A 631 -25.74 -6.19 -8.69
C LYS A 631 -25.44 -7.62 -9.17
N ALA A 632 -26.47 -8.38 -9.55
CA ALA A 632 -26.32 -9.72 -10.10
C ALA A 632 -25.60 -9.71 -11.46
N LEU A 633 -25.98 -8.81 -12.37
CA LEU A 633 -25.32 -8.64 -13.68
C LEU A 633 -23.85 -8.22 -13.51
N GLN A 634 -23.55 -7.37 -12.54
CA GLN A 634 -22.18 -6.93 -12.27
C GLN A 634 -21.31 -8.07 -11.71
N ALA A 635 -21.89 -8.95 -10.88
CA ALA A 635 -21.21 -10.17 -10.43
C ALA A 635 -20.95 -11.13 -11.60
N GLN A 636 -21.92 -11.31 -12.50
CA GLN A 636 -21.74 -12.13 -13.71
C GLN A 636 -20.65 -11.55 -14.63
N LEU A 637 -20.61 -10.23 -14.82
CA LEU A 637 -19.56 -9.58 -15.61
C LEU A 637 -18.16 -9.80 -15.02
N ASN A 638 -18.03 -9.72 -13.69
CA ASN A 638 -16.76 -9.96 -13.02
C ASN A 638 -16.31 -11.43 -13.15
N GLU A 639 -17.25 -12.37 -13.05
CA GLU A 639 -16.95 -13.79 -13.24
C GLU A 639 -16.54 -14.10 -14.69
N MET A 640 -17.19 -13.48 -15.68
CA MET A 640 -16.79 -13.60 -17.09
C MET A 640 -15.39 -13.02 -17.33
N LYS A 641 -15.06 -11.88 -16.71
CA LYS A 641 -13.69 -11.31 -16.77
C LYS A 641 -12.64 -12.24 -16.15
N ARG A 642 -12.96 -12.88 -15.02
CA ARG A 642 -12.07 -13.87 -14.39
C ARG A 642 -11.81 -15.06 -15.31
N LYS A 643 -12.88 -15.62 -15.89
CA LYS A 643 -12.78 -16.73 -16.86
C LYS A 643 -11.97 -16.35 -18.10
N GLN A 644 -12.14 -15.13 -18.62
CA GLN A 644 -11.32 -14.65 -19.73
C GLN A 644 -9.83 -14.61 -19.35
N ALA A 645 -9.49 -14.07 -18.17
CA ALA A 645 -8.11 -14.01 -17.70
C ALA A 645 -7.49 -15.42 -17.52
N GLU A 646 -8.28 -16.40 -17.05
CA GLU A 646 -7.85 -17.80 -16.96
C GLU A 646 -7.60 -18.42 -18.33
N SER A 647 -8.49 -18.17 -19.31
CA SER A 647 -8.31 -18.63 -20.69
C SER A 647 -7.06 -18.02 -21.33
N ASP A 648 -6.82 -16.73 -21.11
CA ASP A 648 -5.63 -16.04 -21.59
C ASP A 648 -4.35 -16.58 -20.95
N CYS A 649 -4.40 -16.97 -19.67
CA CYS A 649 -3.27 -17.61 -18.97
C CYS A 649 -2.96 -18.97 -19.58
N LYS A 650 -3.98 -19.83 -19.75
CA LYS A 650 -3.83 -21.15 -20.37
C LYS A 650 -3.29 -21.05 -21.80
N SER A 651 -3.79 -20.12 -22.60
CA SER A 651 -3.28 -19.90 -23.96
C SER A 651 -1.80 -19.52 -23.97
N LYS A 652 -1.36 -18.67 -23.03
CA LYS A 652 0.06 -18.32 -22.87
C LYS A 652 0.91 -19.49 -22.42
N GLU A 653 0.40 -20.32 -21.51
CA GLU A 653 1.06 -21.55 -21.06
C GLU A 653 1.24 -22.54 -22.20
N GLU A 654 0.22 -22.74 -23.04
CA GLU A 654 0.29 -23.61 -24.22
C GLU A 654 1.34 -23.11 -25.23
N VAL A 655 1.36 -21.80 -25.51
CA VAL A 655 2.38 -21.19 -26.38
C VAL A 655 3.78 -21.35 -25.78
N MET A 656 3.93 -21.19 -24.47
CA MET A 656 5.21 -21.40 -23.79
C MET A 656 5.67 -22.87 -23.88
N ALA A 657 4.75 -23.83 -23.70
CA ALA A 657 5.04 -25.25 -23.83
C ALA A 657 5.49 -25.63 -25.25
N VAL A 658 4.90 -25.03 -26.29
CA VAL A 658 5.37 -25.20 -27.68
C VAL A 658 6.78 -24.66 -27.84
N ARG A 659 7.06 -23.45 -27.36
CA ARG A 659 8.40 -22.84 -27.45
C ARG A 659 9.47 -23.63 -26.71
N LEU A 660 9.14 -24.22 -25.56
CA LEU A 660 10.05 -25.10 -24.82
C LEU A 660 10.41 -26.34 -25.65
N ARG A 661 9.42 -27.01 -26.23
CA ARG A 661 9.66 -28.17 -27.11
C ARG A 661 10.49 -27.80 -28.35
N GLU A 662 10.27 -26.63 -28.93
CA GLU A 662 11.09 -26.13 -30.04
C GLU A 662 12.54 -25.89 -29.60
N ALA A 663 12.74 -25.28 -28.43
CA ALA A 663 14.07 -25.05 -27.86
C ALA A 663 14.81 -26.37 -27.58
N ASP A 664 14.12 -27.37 -27.02
CA ASP A 664 14.68 -28.71 -26.78
C ASP A 664 15.08 -29.39 -28.10
N SER A 665 14.25 -29.29 -29.14
CA SER A 665 14.59 -29.84 -30.45
C SER A 665 15.76 -29.11 -31.11
N MET A 666 15.87 -27.78 -30.93
CA MET A 666 17.01 -27.00 -31.42
C MET A 666 18.30 -27.39 -30.70
N ALA A 667 18.23 -27.64 -29.39
CA ALA A 667 19.36 -28.11 -28.60
C ALA A 667 19.85 -29.49 -29.09
N ALA A 668 18.93 -30.44 -29.30
CA ALA A 668 19.27 -31.76 -29.84
C ALA A 668 19.93 -31.68 -31.23
N VAL A 669 19.44 -30.80 -32.11
CA VAL A 669 20.07 -30.55 -33.43
C VAL A 669 21.46 -29.95 -33.28
N ALA A 670 21.67 -29.06 -32.31
CA ALA A 670 22.98 -28.47 -32.04
C ALA A 670 23.98 -29.53 -31.56
N GLU A 671 23.58 -30.45 -30.68
CA GLU A 671 24.42 -31.56 -30.22
C GLU A 671 24.82 -32.50 -31.36
N LEU A 672 23.87 -32.89 -32.22
CA LEU A 672 24.16 -33.70 -33.39
C LEU A 672 25.15 -33.01 -34.35
N ARG A 673 24.98 -31.69 -34.57
CA ARG A 673 25.91 -30.89 -35.38
C ARG A 673 27.31 -30.82 -34.76
N GLN A 674 27.42 -30.71 -33.44
CA GLN A 674 28.70 -30.75 -32.75
C GLN A 674 29.39 -32.11 -32.94
N LYS A 675 28.67 -33.21 -32.79
CA LYS A 675 29.20 -34.57 -32.98
C LYS A 675 29.68 -34.81 -34.42
N ILE A 676 28.97 -34.27 -35.41
CA ILE A 676 29.41 -34.28 -36.81
C ILE A 676 30.75 -33.55 -36.97
N ALA A 677 30.89 -32.36 -36.39
CA ALA A 677 32.12 -31.58 -36.47
C ALA A 677 33.31 -32.30 -35.82
N GLU A 678 33.10 -32.97 -34.68
CA GLU A 678 34.13 -33.77 -34.01
C GLU A 678 34.60 -34.95 -34.87
N LEU A 679 33.66 -35.67 -35.50
CA LEU A 679 34.00 -36.77 -36.41
C LEU A 679 34.68 -36.28 -37.70
N GLU A 680 34.30 -35.10 -38.21
CA GLU A 680 34.98 -34.46 -39.35
C GLU A 680 36.44 -34.13 -39.03
N ILE A 681 36.70 -33.59 -37.84
CA ILE A 681 38.06 -33.33 -37.36
C ILE A 681 38.86 -34.64 -37.22
N GLN A 682 38.26 -35.69 -36.64
CA GLN A 682 38.92 -37.00 -36.51
C GLN A 682 39.24 -37.63 -37.88
N LYS A 683 38.35 -37.47 -38.85
CA LYS A 683 38.55 -37.93 -40.22
C LYS A 683 39.71 -37.19 -40.90
N GLU A 684 39.79 -35.87 -40.75
CA GLU A 684 40.90 -35.06 -41.28
C GLU A 684 42.23 -35.41 -40.61
N ALA A 685 42.24 -35.58 -39.28
CA ALA A 685 43.41 -36.03 -38.54
C ALA A 685 43.89 -37.42 -39.01
N GLY A 686 42.96 -38.36 -39.20
CA GLY A 686 43.27 -39.70 -39.71
C GLY A 686 43.83 -39.71 -41.14
N LEU A 687 43.34 -38.81 -42.01
CA LEU A 687 43.88 -38.61 -43.36
C LEU A 687 45.34 -38.13 -43.32
N ILE A 688 45.63 -37.12 -42.51
CA ILE A 688 46.97 -36.56 -42.34
C ILE A 688 47.94 -37.61 -41.78
N GLN A 689 47.50 -38.38 -40.78
CA GLN A 689 48.32 -39.41 -40.15
C GLN A 689 48.61 -40.60 -41.07
N GLY A 690 47.63 -41.00 -41.90
CA GLY A 690 47.84 -42.05 -42.92
C GLY A 690 48.86 -41.64 -43.99
N GLN A 691 48.87 -40.35 -44.38
CA GLN A 691 49.86 -39.81 -45.32
C GLN A 691 51.27 -39.76 -44.74
N LEU A 692 51.40 -39.40 -43.45
CA LEU A 692 52.70 -39.36 -42.76
C LEU A 692 53.29 -40.76 -42.53
N ASN A 693 52.47 -41.72 -42.11
CA ASN A 693 52.95 -43.04 -41.67
C ASN A 693 52.98 -44.10 -42.78
N HIS A 694 52.59 -43.77 -44.03
CA HIS A 694 52.49 -44.71 -45.15
C HIS A 694 51.62 -45.96 -44.82
N SER A 695 50.63 -45.80 -43.92
CA SER A 695 49.72 -46.85 -43.49
C SER A 695 48.39 -46.78 -44.25
N ASP A 696 47.78 -47.93 -44.57
CA ASP A 696 46.49 -47.97 -45.26
C ASP A 696 45.31 -47.67 -44.32
N SER A 697 45.13 -46.39 -43.99
CA SER A 697 44.07 -45.91 -43.10
C SER A 697 42.70 -45.76 -43.81
N ARG A 698 42.57 -46.24 -45.06
CA ARG A 698 41.38 -46.00 -45.91
C ARG A 698 40.09 -46.60 -45.34
N GLN A 699 40.17 -47.78 -44.72
CA GLN A 699 38.98 -48.42 -44.12
C GLN A 699 38.41 -47.61 -42.95
N TYR A 700 39.29 -47.11 -42.07
CA TYR A 700 38.90 -46.27 -40.93
C TYR A 700 38.30 -44.92 -41.38
N ILE A 701 38.89 -44.29 -42.39
CA ILE A 701 38.39 -43.02 -42.96
C ILE A 701 37.02 -43.21 -43.63
N ASN A 702 36.80 -44.35 -44.29
CA ASN A 702 35.51 -44.67 -44.88
C ASN A 702 34.44 -44.91 -43.80
N GLN A 703 34.76 -45.61 -42.71
CA GLN A 703 33.84 -45.78 -41.57
C GLN A 703 33.44 -44.45 -40.95
N LEU A 704 34.38 -43.52 -40.75
CA LEU A 704 34.07 -42.18 -40.24
C LEU A 704 33.21 -41.38 -41.23
N ARG A 705 33.45 -41.54 -42.55
CA ARG A 705 32.62 -40.89 -43.58
C ARG A 705 31.18 -41.41 -43.54
N ASP A 706 30.97 -42.70 -43.35
CA ASP A 706 29.64 -43.31 -43.28
C ASP A 706 28.90 -42.85 -42.01
N GLN A 707 29.58 -42.80 -40.86
CA GLN A 707 29.00 -42.27 -39.61
C GLN A 707 28.63 -40.78 -39.70
N ILE A 708 29.46 -39.96 -40.35
CA ILE A 708 29.14 -38.56 -40.61
C ILE A 708 27.92 -38.42 -41.52
N ALA A 709 27.79 -39.28 -42.55
CA ALA A 709 26.65 -39.26 -43.46
C ALA A 709 25.35 -39.66 -42.74
N GLU A 710 25.41 -40.65 -41.85
CA GLU A 710 24.28 -41.09 -41.03
C GLU A 710 23.80 -39.97 -40.09
N LEU A 711 24.70 -39.34 -39.34
CA LEU A 711 24.35 -38.21 -38.45
C LEU A 711 23.84 -36.99 -39.22
N LYS A 712 24.38 -36.71 -40.42
CA LYS A 712 23.86 -35.61 -41.28
C LYS A 712 22.43 -35.90 -41.76
N ASN A 713 22.11 -37.16 -42.06
CA ASN A 713 20.75 -37.56 -42.40
C ASN A 713 19.80 -37.43 -41.19
N GLU A 714 20.26 -37.80 -40.00
CA GLU A 714 19.49 -37.67 -38.74
C GLU A 714 19.15 -36.20 -38.45
N VAL A 715 20.12 -35.30 -38.59
CA VAL A 715 19.90 -33.84 -38.47
C VAL A 715 18.84 -33.34 -39.47
N GLY A 716 18.88 -33.83 -40.71
CA GLY A 716 17.89 -33.51 -41.74
C GLY A 716 16.47 -33.97 -41.39
N HIS A 717 16.32 -35.16 -40.82
CA HIS A 717 15.03 -35.68 -40.37
C HIS A 717 14.48 -34.92 -39.16
N THR A 718 15.33 -34.59 -38.18
CA THR A 718 14.90 -33.81 -37.01
C THR A 718 14.50 -32.37 -37.37
N HIS A 719 15.18 -31.78 -38.37
CA HIS A 719 14.89 -30.41 -38.83
C HIS A 719 13.61 -30.33 -39.68
N THR A 720 13.34 -31.35 -40.50
CA THR A 720 12.08 -31.43 -41.26
C THR A 720 10.88 -31.67 -40.34
N HIS A 721 11.01 -32.50 -39.31
CA HIS A 721 9.95 -32.70 -38.32
C HIS A 721 9.59 -31.42 -37.54
N THR A 722 10.59 -30.62 -37.16
CA THR A 722 10.36 -29.32 -36.49
C THR A 722 9.65 -28.30 -37.39
N HIS A 723 10.01 -28.23 -38.67
CA HIS A 723 9.33 -27.36 -39.64
C HIS A 723 7.91 -27.80 -39.98
N THR A 724 7.61 -29.10 -39.99
CA THR A 724 6.24 -29.58 -40.21
C THR A 724 5.31 -29.30 -39.03
N HIS A 725 5.79 -29.45 -37.77
CA HIS A 725 4.97 -29.18 -36.59
C HIS A 725 4.65 -27.70 -36.38
N THR A 726 5.59 -26.80 -36.72
CA THR A 726 5.43 -25.34 -36.62
C THR A 726 4.36 -24.80 -37.58
N HIS A 727 4.28 -25.31 -38.81
CA HIS A 727 3.25 -24.91 -39.78
C HIS A 727 1.85 -25.45 -39.46
N THR A 728 1.73 -26.64 -38.88
CA THR A 728 0.43 -27.19 -38.51
C THR A 728 -0.22 -26.49 -37.31
N HIS A 729 0.57 -26.07 -36.29
CA HIS A 729 0.00 -25.47 -35.08
C HIS A 729 -0.29 -23.97 -35.20
N THR A 730 0.48 -23.23 -36.01
CA THR A 730 0.24 -21.81 -36.27
C THR A 730 -1.07 -21.57 -37.05
N HIS A 731 -1.48 -22.50 -37.92
CA HIS A 731 -2.73 -22.39 -38.68
C HIS A 731 -3.99 -22.77 -37.90
N THR A 732 -3.88 -23.59 -36.85
CA THR A 732 -5.05 -24.02 -36.04
C THR A 732 -5.44 -23.05 -34.92
N HIS A 733 -4.57 -22.13 -34.50
CA HIS A 733 -4.81 -21.28 -33.32
C HIS A 733 -5.40 -19.88 -33.62
N ILE A 734 -5.64 -19.55 -34.91
CA ILE A 734 -6.30 -18.29 -35.34
C ILE A 734 -7.75 -18.57 -35.78
N GLN A 735 -8.49 -19.37 -35.00
CA GLN A 735 -9.95 -19.31 -35.02
C GLN A 735 -10.40 -18.64 -33.71
N PRO A 736 -11.00 -17.44 -33.75
CA PRO A 736 -11.66 -16.91 -32.57
C PRO A 736 -12.81 -17.85 -32.22
N GLN A 737 -12.74 -18.48 -31.05
CA GLN A 737 -13.87 -19.20 -30.47
C GLN A 737 -14.97 -18.20 -30.12
N THR A 738 -15.86 -17.97 -31.08
CA THR A 738 -17.14 -17.30 -30.85
C THR A 738 -17.97 -18.20 -29.92
N LEU A 739 -17.99 -17.87 -28.63
CA LEU A 739 -18.86 -18.56 -27.67
C LEU A 739 -20.30 -18.05 -27.84
N CYS A 740 -21.11 -18.81 -28.57
CA CYS A 740 -22.57 -18.68 -28.56
C CYS A 740 -23.17 -19.50 -27.40
N PHE A 741 -24.02 -18.84 -26.60
CA PHE A 741 -25.13 -19.40 -25.81
C PHE A 741 -26.27 -18.37 -26.00
N LEU A 742 -27.51 -18.64 -26.43
CA LEU A 742 -28.42 -19.79 -26.31
C LEU A 742 -29.42 -19.85 -27.49
N THR A 743 -29.53 -21.05 -28.09
CA THR A 743 -30.73 -21.79 -28.56
C THR A 743 -31.96 -21.09 -29.18
N ALA A 744 -32.20 -21.37 -30.48
CA ALA A 744 -33.48 -21.84 -31.07
C ALA A 744 -33.20 -22.57 -32.43
N PRO A 745 -33.94 -23.63 -32.83
CA PRO A 745 -33.51 -24.57 -33.88
C PRO A 745 -34.26 -24.35 -35.23
N PRO A 746 -34.14 -25.21 -36.26
CA PRO A 746 -33.35 -24.93 -37.47
C PRO A 746 -34.20 -24.93 -38.76
N ARG A 747 -33.64 -24.45 -39.89
CA ARG A 747 -33.92 -24.96 -41.26
C ARG A 747 -32.99 -24.30 -42.28
N ASN A 748 -32.10 -25.10 -42.89
CA ASN A 748 -32.11 -25.46 -44.33
C ASN A 748 -31.77 -24.24 -45.23
N THR A 749 -30.68 -24.18 -46.01
CA THR A 749 -30.18 -25.17 -46.99
C THR A 749 -28.80 -24.78 -47.55
N LYS A 750 -27.93 -25.79 -47.72
CA LYS A 750 -27.06 -26.15 -48.86
C LYS A 750 -26.37 -25.11 -49.77
N ASN A 751 -25.07 -25.40 -49.99
CA ASN A 751 -24.21 -25.18 -51.19
C ASN A 751 -23.88 -23.72 -51.54
N SER A 752 -22.64 -23.29 -51.76
CA SER A 752 -21.66 -23.83 -52.73
C SER A 752 -20.36 -22.99 -52.66
N SER A 753 -19.26 -23.57 -53.16
CA SER A 753 -17.88 -23.07 -53.21
C SER A 753 -17.66 -21.68 -53.81
N ALA A 754 -16.60 -20.99 -53.36
CA ALA A 754 -15.69 -20.25 -54.26
C ALA A 754 -14.32 -19.99 -53.59
N THR A 755 -13.30 -20.60 -54.18
CA THR A 755 -11.86 -20.32 -54.06
C THR A 755 -11.54 -18.86 -54.38
N ILE A 756 -10.72 -18.20 -53.56
CA ILE A 756 -9.95 -17.02 -53.99
C ILE A 756 -8.47 -17.25 -53.65
N LEU A 757 -7.71 -17.44 -54.71
CA LEU A 757 -6.26 -17.38 -54.79
C LEU A 757 -5.77 -15.97 -54.46
N ILE A 758 -4.69 -15.87 -53.69
CA ILE A 758 -3.82 -14.69 -53.70
C ILE A 758 -2.40 -15.21 -53.93
N MET A 759 -1.87 -14.93 -55.12
CA MET A 759 -0.47 -15.08 -55.50
C MET A 759 0.31 -13.83 -55.06
N ASP A 760 1.55 -14.13 -54.66
CA ASP A 760 2.77 -13.32 -54.48
C ASP A 760 2.78 -12.15 -53.49
#